data_AF-A0A954PD06-F1
#
_entry.id   AF-A0A954PD06-F1
#
_cell.length_a   1.000
_cell.length_b   1.000
_cell.length_c   1.000
_cell.angle_alpha   90.00
_cell.angle_beta   90.00
_cell.angle_gamma   90.00
#
_symmetry.space_group_name_H-M   'P 1'
#
loop_
_entity.id
_entity.type
_entity.pdbx_description
1 polymer ?
#
loop_
_entity_poly.entity_id
_entity_poly.type
_entity_poly.pdbx_seq_one_letter_code
_entity_poly.pdbx_strand_id
1 'polypeptide(L)'
;MNPEVDKNKTKESRQVAEPDTLDNRQESTEPNSGNQQPYRLPFELGRYRLTKVLGQGGMGTVYYAEDTRLGRAVAIKCPMIDQNTAKPTEARFEREARAIAQLEHPGICAVYDYGDFNGQPYYVMPYVDGFTLSQWLKSKPKVSVRQLVSLFLKIVRAVGEAHRKGIVHRDLKPGNIMLNKRGEPIVLDFGLARDAASDEEALTTTGSALGTPAYMSPEQIQGSKSQHPIDARTDIYSLGVILYEMLTGQLPFSGNNPLEIMAQTLVANPEPPSQTSNRAVSDLDETVMRCIERTPDNRYQKTIELEQALVQFLTSQTRDESIQLNRQNASQNPIPLDEAVRNLISQPASTATSDRLSKSSRRQTPRRYPPSLLIAVSAAGLFALLGVIIVITNKDGSKTRIEANDATNVAIQTDADLQIEVIPQNPAESPEATPSHSQSESHGIHNDFQYSVDGYTVNYLELQEMMLPEGRHLLSVSHSGRKLFQQAFDVDEPNGRIRAPSIDKVLANYFLSRKVSSIVTRIGDERLRVVATFELPSIEEFSVVEIDAFRSPEVRDSDLNLVKYLPDLENLILTETSVTDAGIDDIPSMPKLTGLVLTGTRTTPPRISAIVKRMPALHTLGCLGIEVDDGFIDSIASRKWSGFLWLTGSRITNLGAFNIVRGAGFPHGKCIGWLTLENTQIDDSGLEHICGVADNLCLTGAHITDDGLTVFSGMSLNSLQIANTAISDEGLRILGNIKAINELMLSGTKVTDAGIAEFQARFPNCRIHR
;
A
#
# COMPACT_ATOMS: atom_id res chain seq x y z
N MET A 1 -2.83 -55.88 55.65
CA MET A 1 -4.12 -56.14 56.32
C MET A 1 -4.87 -54.82 56.39
N ASN A 2 -5.89 -54.63 55.56
CA ASN A 2 -6.96 -53.64 55.80
C ASN A 2 -7.83 -54.16 56.97
N PRO A 3 -8.52 -53.31 57.75
CA PRO A 3 -9.69 -52.56 57.25
C PRO A 3 -9.75 -51.11 57.80
N GLU A 4 -10.26 -50.10 57.09
CA GLU A 4 -11.66 -49.80 56.72
C GLU A 4 -12.66 -49.75 57.88
N VAL A 5 -13.48 -48.67 57.86
CA VAL A 5 -14.95 -48.61 58.07
C VAL A 5 -15.39 -47.39 58.91
N ASP A 6 -16.03 -46.44 58.20
CA ASP A 6 -17.28 -45.68 58.49
C ASP A 6 -17.45 -44.84 59.78
N LYS A 7 -18.34 -43.84 59.86
CA LYS A 7 -19.09 -42.93 58.97
C LYS A 7 -19.91 -42.03 59.93
N ASN A 8 -20.17 -40.79 59.49
CA ASN A 8 -21.37 -39.99 59.76
C ASN A 8 -21.82 -39.67 61.21
N LYS A 9 -21.90 -38.38 61.55
CA LYS A 9 -23.16 -37.59 61.52
C LYS A 9 -22.98 -36.15 62.08
N THR A 10 -23.45 -35.19 61.26
CA THR A 10 -24.13 -33.90 61.53
C THR A 10 -24.71 -33.71 62.95
N LYS A 11 -24.79 -32.51 63.56
CA LYS A 11 -25.36 -31.22 63.06
C LYS A 11 -25.20 -30.11 64.15
N GLU A 12 -25.51 -28.86 63.75
CA GLU A 12 -25.79 -27.63 64.58
C GLU A 12 -24.58 -26.91 65.22
N SER A 13 -24.44 -25.58 65.25
CA SER A 13 -25.25 -24.42 64.81
C SER A 13 -24.40 -23.14 64.93
N ARG A 14 -24.55 -22.15 64.02
CA ARG A 14 -24.42 -20.68 64.28
C ARG A 14 -24.70 -19.83 63.03
N GLN A 15 -25.86 -19.17 63.06
CA GLN A 15 -26.20 -17.88 62.43
C GLN A 15 -25.66 -16.75 63.36
N VAL A 16 -25.38 -15.48 63.02
CA VAL A 16 -25.59 -14.56 61.89
C VAL A 16 -24.64 -13.37 62.15
N ALA A 17 -24.07 -12.76 61.10
CA ALA A 17 -23.89 -11.31 60.98
C ALA A 17 -23.47 -10.96 59.54
N GLU A 18 -24.29 -10.14 58.86
CA GLU A 18 -24.04 -9.53 57.55
C GLU A 18 -24.31 -8.00 57.66
N PRO A 19 -23.92 -7.16 56.66
CA PRO A 19 -23.13 -5.94 56.87
C PRO A 19 -23.84 -4.65 56.41
N ASP A 20 -23.20 -3.49 56.63
CA ASP A 20 -23.34 -2.16 55.96
C ASP A 20 -22.80 -1.07 56.93
N THR A 21 -22.11 0.03 56.59
CA THR A 21 -21.92 0.81 55.35
C THR A 21 -20.78 1.85 55.52
N LEU A 22 -20.17 2.22 54.39
CA LEU A 22 -19.66 3.55 53.96
C LEU A 22 -18.25 4.09 54.34
N ASP A 23 -17.59 4.45 53.23
CA ASP A 23 -16.70 5.59 52.96
C ASP A 23 -15.18 5.43 53.16
N ASN A 24 -14.47 5.28 52.03
CA ASN A 24 -13.23 6.01 51.83
C ASN A 24 -12.85 6.10 50.35
N ARG A 25 -12.82 7.34 49.84
CA ARG A 25 -12.08 7.73 48.64
C ARG A 25 -10.59 7.60 48.94
N GLN A 26 -9.90 6.69 48.24
CA GLN A 26 -8.46 6.75 48.09
C GLN A 26 -8.11 6.58 46.61
N GLU A 27 -7.44 7.61 46.09
CA GLU A 27 -6.69 7.61 44.84
C GLU A 27 -5.69 6.45 44.86
N SER A 28 -5.93 5.43 44.04
CA SER A 28 -4.96 4.38 43.78
C SER A 28 -4.22 4.71 42.48
N THR A 29 -3.05 5.32 42.65
CA THR A 29 -1.97 5.32 41.67
C THR A 29 -1.48 3.89 41.46
N GLU A 30 -1.78 3.29 40.31
CA GLU A 30 -1.11 2.06 39.84
C GLU A 30 -0.12 2.40 38.71
N PRO A 31 1.11 1.84 38.73
CA PRO A 31 2.07 2.01 37.65
C PRO A 31 1.67 1.14 36.45
N ASN A 32 1.36 1.78 35.34
CA ASN A 32 0.88 1.16 34.11
C ASN A 32 2.00 0.34 33.43
N SER A 33 1.75 -0.94 33.18
CA SER A 33 2.70 -1.92 32.64
C SER A 33 2.43 -2.23 31.15
N GLY A 34 3.50 -2.22 30.34
CA GLY A 34 3.68 -3.04 29.13
C GLY A 34 3.04 -2.55 27.81
N ASN A 35 3.88 -2.06 26.87
CA ASN A 35 3.56 -1.59 25.51
C ASN A 35 2.67 -0.33 25.42
N GLN A 36 3.29 0.84 25.52
CA GLN A 36 2.59 2.12 25.31
C GLN A 36 2.09 2.25 23.87
N GLN A 37 0.80 2.00 23.69
CA GLN A 37 0.07 2.45 22.52
C GLN A 37 0.12 3.99 22.43
N PRO A 38 0.04 4.59 21.22
CA PRO A 38 -0.05 6.04 21.08
C PRO A 38 -1.19 6.58 21.95
N TYR A 39 -1.02 7.80 22.50
CA TYR A 39 -2.00 8.41 23.39
C TYR A 39 -3.39 8.36 22.75
N ARG A 40 -4.41 8.04 23.55
CA ARG A 40 -5.80 8.09 23.09
C ARG A 40 -6.19 9.55 22.89
N LEU A 41 -6.41 9.94 21.63
CA LEU A 41 -6.68 11.34 21.26
C LEU A 41 -8.18 11.68 21.35
N PRO A 42 -8.53 12.94 21.69
CA PRO A 42 -7.61 14.01 22.09
C PRO A 42 -6.98 13.75 23.48
N PHE A 43 -5.73 14.18 23.66
CA PHE A 43 -4.97 13.98 24.90
C PHE A 43 -4.30 15.28 25.34
N GLU A 44 -4.40 15.62 26.63
CA GLU A 44 -3.76 16.82 27.20
C GLU A 44 -2.38 16.46 27.76
N LEU A 45 -1.32 16.78 27.00
CA LEU A 45 0.06 16.65 27.41
C LEU A 45 0.52 17.98 28.03
N GLY A 46 0.20 18.17 29.31
CA GLY A 46 0.44 19.43 30.01
C GLY A 46 -0.34 20.59 29.36
N ARG A 47 0.36 21.53 28.69
CA ARG A 47 -0.27 22.66 27.98
C ARG A 47 -0.65 22.34 26.53
N TYR A 48 -0.29 21.17 26.04
CA TYR A 48 -0.45 20.81 24.65
C TYR A 48 -1.61 19.84 24.47
N ARG A 49 -2.60 20.25 23.68
CA ARG A 49 -3.73 19.39 23.33
C ARG A 49 -3.40 18.62 22.06
N LEU A 50 -3.05 17.35 22.19
CA LEU A 50 -2.80 16.44 21.06
C LEU A 50 -4.14 16.04 20.45
N THR A 51 -4.28 16.16 19.13
CA THR A 51 -5.57 15.88 18.45
C THR A 51 -5.45 14.92 17.26
N LYS A 52 -4.25 14.77 16.67
CA LYS A 52 -4.02 13.84 15.56
C LYS A 52 -2.61 13.24 15.61
N VAL A 53 -2.46 11.96 15.27
CA VAL A 53 -1.13 11.38 14.99
C VAL A 53 -0.70 11.80 13.58
N LEU A 54 0.47 12.42 13.46
CA LEU A 54 1.08 12.82 12.18
C LEU A 54 1.96 11.71 11.61
N GLY A 55 2.61 10.91 12.47
CA GLY A 55 3.43 9.78 12.05
C GLY A 55 3.82 8.90 13.24
N GLN A 56 4.07 7.62 12.99
CA GLN A 56 4.49 6.65 14.01
C GLN A 56 5.53 5.70 13.39
N GLY A 57 6.65 5.47 14.09
CA GLY A 57 7.72 4.58 13.63
C GLY A 57 8.72 4.24 14.73
N GLY A 58 9.84 3.60 14.36
CA GLY A 58 10.85 3.13 15.32
C GLY A 58 11.54 4.23 16.16
N MET A 59 11.44 5.49 15.75
CA MET A 59 11.98 6.65 16.49
C MET A 59 10.94 7.33 17.41
N GLY A 60 9.70 6.84 17.44
CA GLY A 60 8.62 7.41 18.24
C GLY A 60 7.36 7.76 17.46
N THR A 61 6.48 8.49 18.14
CA THR A 61 5.22 9.00 17.58
C THR A 61 5.26 10.53 17.52
N VAL A 62 4.83 11.09 16.39
CA VAL A 62 4.67 12.53 16.20
C VAL A 62 3.18 12.86 16.18
N TYR A 63 2.78 13.81 17.00
CA TYR A 63 1.40 14.27 17.14
C TYR A 63 1.26 15.70 16.63
N TYR A 64 0.15 16.00 15.98
CA TYR A 64 -0.35 17.35 15.84
C TYR A 64 -1.00 17.76 17.16
N ALA A 65 -0.63 18.93 17.66
CA ALA A 65 -1.16 19.49 18.88
C ALA A 65 -1.40 21.00 18.77
N GLU A 66 -2.26 21.49 19.65
CA GLU A 66 -2.45 22.92 19.89
C GLU A 66 -1.72 23.30 21.18
N ASP A 67 -0.86 24.32 21.12
CA ASP A 67 -0.35 24.98 22.32
C ASP A 67 -1.48 25.86 22.89
N THR A 68 -2.17 25.37 23.92
CA THR A 68 -3.38 26.01 24.47
C THR A 68 -3.11 27.36 25.12
N ARG A 69 -1.85 27.70 25.42
CA ARG A 69 -1.47 29.01 25.99
C ARG A 69 -1.20 30.05 24.91
N LEU A 70 -0.57 29.65 23.82
CA LEU A 70 -0.19 30.54 22.72
C LEU A 70 -1.17 30.52 21.54
N GLY A 71 -2.10 29.56 21.50
CA GLY A 71 -3.10 29.41 20.44
C GLY A 71 -2.49 29.06 19.08
N ARG A 72 -1.38 28.31 19.05
CA ARG A 72 -0.66 27.94 17.81
C ARG A 72 -0.59 26.44 17.61
N ALA A 73 -0.61 26.01 16.35
CA ALA A 73 -0.39 24.62 15.96
C ALA A 73 1.09 24.23 16.09
N VAL A 74 1.34 23.07 16.68
CA VAL A 74 2.68 22.49 16.88
C VAL A 74 2.68 21.01 16.54
N ALA A 75 3.85 20.47 16.24
CA ALA A 75 4.09 19.04 16.18
C ALA A 75 4.89 18.60 17.42
N ILE A 76 4.50 17.49 18.04
CA ILE A 76 5.13 16.98 19.26
C ILE A 76 5.63 15.57 19.00
N LYS A 77 6.94 15.36 19.15
CA LYS A 77 7.56 14.03 19.02
C LYS A 77 7.77 13.44 20.41
N CYS A 78 7.34 12.20 20.59
CA CYS A 78 7.56 11.38 21.78
C CYS A 78 8.31 10.10 21.36
N PRO A 79 9.48 9.78 21.92
CA PRO A 79 10.21 8.55 21.59
C PRO A 79 9.47 7.31 22.10
N MET A 80 9.69 6.16 21.45
CA MET A 80 9.30 4.88 22.05
C MET A 80 10.31 4.53 23.16
N ILE A 81 9.83 4.38 24.38
CA ILE A 81 10.66 3.93 25.51
C ILE A 81 10.45 2.43 25.67
N ASP A 82 11.48 1.65 25.37
CA ASP A 82 11.55 0.23 25.74
C ASP A 82 12.03 0.11 27.20
N GLN A 83 11.27 -0.62 28.03
CA GLN A 83 11.51 -0.75 29.46
C GLN A 83 12.85 -1.44 29.78
N ASN A 84 13.39 -2.24 28.85
CA ASN A 84 14.70 -2.88 29.00
C ASN A 84 15.88 -1.97 28.62
N THR A 85 15.65 -0.88 27.89
CA THR A 85 16.68 0.03 27.33
C THR A 85 16.41 1.52 27.62
N ALA A 86 15.51 1.82 28.57
CA ALA A 86 14.90 3.14 28.76
C ALA A 86 15.89 4.30 28.99
N LYS A 87 16.96 4.08 29.79
CA LYS A 87 17.92 5.15 30.16
C LYS A 87 18.80 5.64 28.98
N PRO A 88 19.37 4.75 28.13
CA PRO A 88 20.05 5.15 26.90
C PRO A 88 19.18 5.95 25.91
N THR A 89 17.89 5.60 25.78
CA THR A 89 16.97 6.18 24.78
C THR A 89 16.56 7.61 25.13
N GLU A 90 16.28 7.90 26.40
CA GLU A 90 15.94 9.25 26.87
C GLU A 90 17.10 10.24 26.69
N ALA A 91 18.31 9.84 27.11
CA ALA A 91 19.50 10.70 26.99
C ALA A 91 19.87 10.99 25.52
N ARG A 92 19.62 10.06 24.60
CA ARG A 92 19.79 10.26 23.15
C ARG A 92 18.77 11.25 22.61
N PHE A 93 17.50 11.09 23.00
CA PHE A 93 16.41 11.96 22.57
C PHE A 93 16.60 13.41 23.04
N GLU A 94 17.05 13.62 24.28
CA GLU A 94 17.39 14.95 24.78
C GLU A 94 18.57 15.58 24.03
N ARG A 95 19.63 14.79 23.74
CA ARG A 95 20.79 15.26 22.96
C ARG A 95 20.39 15.70 21.56
N GLU A 96 19.51 14.95 20.88
CA GLU A 96 18.96 15.32 19.58
C GLU A 96 18.23 16.67 19.66
N ALA A 97 17.29 16.81 20.59
CA ALA A 97 16.52 18.05 20.76
C ALA A 97 17.44 19.26 21.05
N ARG A 98 18.45 19.10 21.93
CA ARG A 98 19.42 20.15 22.25
C ARG A 98 20.31 20.52 21.06
N ALA A 99 20.72 19.55 20.25
CA ALA A 99 21.52 19.82 19.06
C ALA A 99 20.72 20.59 18.01
N ILE A 100 19.47 20.19 17.75
CA ILE A 100 18.58 20.90 16.81
C ILE A 100 18.26 22.30 17.32
N ALA A 101 18.06 22.48 18.63
CA ALA A 101 17.81 23.79 19.23
C ALA A 101 18.96 24.80 19.05
N GLN A 102 20.18 24.34 18.74
CA GLN A 102 21.31 25.22 18.43
C GLN A 102 21.33 25.69 16.97
N LEU A 103 20.47 25.13 16.11
CA LEU A 103 20.42 25.45 14.68
C LEU A 103 19.48 26.63 14.44
N GLU A 104 19.95 27.61 13.68
CA GLU A 104 19.18 28.79 13.30
C GLU A 104 19.21 28.94 11.79
N HIS A 105 18.20 28.41 11.11
CA HIS A 105 18.07 28.53 9.67
C HIS A 105 16.60 28.37 9.25
N PRO A 106 16.08 29.19 8.33
CA PRO A 106 14.67 29.10 7.90
C PRO A 106 14.31 27.77 7.22
N GLY A 107 15.31 27.07 6.67
CA GLY A 107 15.17 25.74 6.06
C GLY A 107 15.38 24.56 7.02
N ILE A 108 15.48 24.79 8.33
CA ILE A 108 15.60 23.74 9.36
C ILE A 108 14.43 23.87 10.33
N CYS A 109 13.80 22.75 10.69
CA CYS A 109 12.75 22.75 11.70
C CYS A 109 13.35 22.97 13.09
N ALA A 110 13.10 24.13 13.68
CA ALA A 110 13.57 24.46 15.02
C ALA A 110 12.80 23.67 16.09
N VAL A 111 13.46 23.41 17.22
CA VAL A 111 12.79 22.92 18.44
C VAL A 111 12.34 24.12 19.26
N TYR A 112 11.05 24.17 19.58
CA TYR A 112 10.45 25.21 20.41
C TYR A 112 10.54 24.92 21.90
N ASP A 113 10.43 23.65 22.28
CA ASP A 113 10.34 23.23 23.68
C ASP A 113 10.79 21.78 23.84
N TYR A 114 11.26 21.43 25.04
CA TYR A 114 11.57 20.07 25.45
C TYR A 114 11.01 19.86 26.85
N GLY A 115 10.31 18.75 27.07
CA GLY A 115 9.68 18.47 28.34
C GLY A 115 9.60 16.98 28.65
N ASP A 116 9.13 16.70 29.86
CA ASP A 116 8.74 15.38 30.33
C ASP A 116 7.30 15.43 30.82
N PHE A 117 6.53 14.38 30.54
CA PHE A 117 5.21 14.20 31.11
C PHE A 117 5.05 12.76 31.59
N ASN A 118 4.98 12.57 32.91
CA ASN A 118 4.87 11.27 33.56
C ASN A 118 5.99 10.28 33.15
N GLY A 119 7.23 10.77 33.02
CA GLY A 119 8.37 9.94 32.61
C GLY A 119 8.43 9.65 31.11
N GLN A 120 7.60 10.30 30.31
CA GLN A 120 7.68 10.30 28.85
C GLN A 120 8.28 11.63 28.38
N PRO A 121 9.53 11.63 27.87
CA PRO A 121 10.11 12.82 27.27
C PRO A 121 9.39 13.15 25.96
N TYR A 122 9.37 14.43 25.62
CA TYR A 122 8.86 14.93 24.34
C TYR A 122 9.59 16.21 23.94
N TYR A 123 9.61 16.51 22.65
CA TYR A 123 9.95 17.84 22.17
C TYR A 123 8.90 18.38 21.22
N VAL A 124 8.83 19.70 21.17
CA VAL A 124 7.83 20.45 20.42
C VAL A 124 8.52 21.22 19.31
N MET A 125 7.96 21.14 18.11
CA MET A 125 8.45 21.82 16.92
C MET A 125 7.30 22.51 16.19
N PRO A 126 7.55 23.51 15.33
CA PRO A 126 6.51 24.10 14.51
C PRO A 126 5.79 23.02 13.70
N TYR A 127 4.45 23.10 13.64
CA TYR A 127 3.71 22.32 12.66
C TYR A 127 3.98 22.89 11.27
N VAL A 128 4.67 22.12 10.41
CA VAL A 128 4.92 22.51 9.03
C VAL A 128 3.70 22.12 8.19
N ASP A 129 2.91 23.11 7.81
CA ASP A 129 1.75 22.92 6.93
C ASP A 129 2.21 22.81 5.47
N GLY A 130 2.06 21.60 4.90
CA GLY A 130 2.56 21.25 3.58
C GLY A 130 2.68 19.74 3.35
N PHE A 131 3.58 19.34 2.47
CA PHE A 131 3.79 17.94 2.07
C PHE A 131 5.27 17.57 2.18
N THR A 132 5.59 16.29 2.32
CA THR A 132 6.99 15.85 2.25
C THR A 132 7.51 15.95 0.81
N LEU A 133 8.82 16.12 0.64
CA LEU A 133 9.46 16.08 -0.67
C LEU A 133 9.18 14.74 -1.37
N SER A 134 9.05 13.64 -0.62
CA SER A 134 8.63 12.34 -1.16
C SER A 134 7.22 12.38 -1.76
N GLN A 135 6.25 12.97 -1.05
CA GLN A 135 4.89 13.14 -1.58
C GLN A 135 4.88 14.04 -2.82
N TRP A 136 5.68 15.10 -2.80
CA TRP A 136 5.82 16.01 -3.93
C TRP A 136 6.43 15.30 -5.15
N LEU A 137 7.50 14.52 -4.99
CA LEU A 137 8.11 13.75 -6.09
C LEU A 137 7.13 12.71 -6.68
N LYS A 138 6.38 12.01 -5.82
CA LYS A 138 5.34 11.05 -6.26
C LYS A 138 4.25 11.68 -7.12
N SER A 139 3.95 12.98 -6.92
CA SER A 139 2.98 13.70 -7.75
C SER A 139 3.46 13.97 -9.19
N LYS A 140 4.71 13.62 -9.52
CA LYS A 140 5.36 13.87 -10.82
C LYS A 140 5.25 15.33 -11.26
N PRO A 141 5.82 16.26 -10.47
CA PRO A 141 5.62 17.69 -10.66
C PRO A 141 6.26 18.15 -11.98
N LYS A 142 5.49 18.90 -12.76
CA LYS A 142 5.95 19.56 -14.00
C LYS A 142 6.69 20.85 -13.65
N VAL A 143 7.96 20.73 -13.28
CA VAL A 143 8.86 21.86 -12.98
C VAL A 143 10.15 21.75 -13.79
N SER A 144 10.79 22.87 -14.11
CA SER A 144 12.04 22.84 -14.88
C SER A 144 13.20 22.30 -14.03
N VAL A 145 14.26 21.82 -14.69
CA VAL A 145 15.51 21.40 -14.01
C VAL A 145 16.06 22.53 -13.15
N ARG A 146 16.05 23.76 -13.67
CA ARG A 146 16.49 24.94 -12.93
C ARG A 146 15.71 25.14 -11.63
N GLN A 147 14.40 24.91 -11.66
CA GLN A 147 13.55 25.03 -10.46
C GLN A 147 13.83 23.92 -9.45
N LEU A 148 14.02 22.68 -9.91
CA LEU A 148 14.44 21.55 -9.06
C LEU A 148 15.79 21.85 -8.39
N VAL A 149 16.79 22.27 -9.15
CA VAL A 149 18.13 22.58 -8.63
C VAL A 149 18.08 23.78 -7.69
N SER A 150 17.25 24.78 -7.97
CA SER A 150 17.05 25.93 -7.06
C SER A 150 16.41 25.52 -5.73
N LEU A 151 15.45 24.60 -5.75
CA LEU A 151 14.86 24.01 -4.54
C LEU A 151 15.90 23.18 -3.79
N PHE A 152 16.63 22.32 -4.49
CA PHE A 152 17.68 21.48 -3.93
C PHE A 152 18.81 22.29 -3.29
N LEU A 153 19.22 23.40 -3.91
CA LEU A 153 20.21 24.32 -3.37
C LEU A 153 19.82 24.85 -1.97
N LYS A 154 18.52 25.13 -1.75
CA LYS A 154 18.03 25.56 -0.42
C LYS A 154 18.17 24.45 0.63
N ILE A 155 17.95 23.19 0.23
CA ILE A 155 18.17 22.01 1.08
C ILE A 155 19.66 21.90 1.44
N VAL A 156 20.56 21.98 0.44
CA VAL A 156 22.02 21.94 0.65
C VAL A 156 22.48 23.03 1.62
N ARG A 157 21.95 24.25 1.50
CA ARG A 157 22.25 25.36 2.42
C ARG A 157 21.79 25.10 3.86
N ALA A 158 20.60 24.54 4.02
CA ALA A 158 20.09 24.15 5.34
C ALA A 158 20.98 23.08 5.99
N VAL A 159 21.32 22.02 5.26
CA VAL A 159 22.24 20.97 5.76
C VAL A 159 23.63 21.55 6.05
N GLY A 160 24.12 22.46 5.21
CA GLY A 160 25.40 23.13 5.40
C GLY A 160 25.48 24.01 6.66
N GLU A 161 24.36 24.59 7.12
CA GLU A 161 24.31 25.27 8.43
C GLU A 161 24.55 24.29 9.58
N ALA A 162 23.92 23.12 9.54
CA ALA A 162 24.13 22.11 10.57
C ALA A 162 25.58 21.59 10.59
N HIS A 163 26.15 21.33 9.41
CA HIS A 163 27.53 20.90 9.27
C HIS A 163 28.54 21.91 9.85
N ARG A 164 28.27 23.22 9.69
CA ARG A 164 29.11 24.28 10.28
C ARG A 164 29.11 24.28 11.80
N LYS A 165 28.07 23.73 12.43
CA LYS A 165 27.96 23.52 13.88
C LYS A 165 28.40 22.11 14.31
N GLY A 166 29.01 21.35 13.41
CA GLY A 166 29.49 19.98 13.69
C GLY A 166 28.36 18.94 13.81
N ILE A 167 27.15 19.28 13.35
CA ILE A 167 25.97 18.41 13.43
C ILE A 167 25.78 17.73 12.08
N VAL A 168 25.83 16.40 12.07
CA VAL A 168 25.56 15.55 10.89
C VAL A 168 24.14 14.98 11.00
N HIS A 169 23.37 15.00 9.93
CA HIS A 169 21.97 14.60 9.91
C HIS A 169 21.77 13.08 9.95
N ARG A 170 22.57 12.30 9.21
CA ARG A 170 22.60 10.81 9.20
C ARG A 170 21.35 10.07 8.70
N ASP A 171 20.18 10.71 8.60
CA ASP A 171 18.95 10.12 8.03
C ASP A 171 18.31 11.03 6.96
N LEU A 172 19.11 11.66 6.09
CA LEU A 172 18.55 12.50 5.02
C LEU A 172 17.82 11.64 3.98
N LYS A 173 16.55 11.99 3.74
CA LYS A 173 15.70 11.40 2.71
C LYS A 173 14.54 12.35 2.39
N PRO A 174 13.85 12.20 1.24
CA PRO A 174 12.74 13.08 0.88
C PRO A 174 11.57 13.04 1.87
N GLY A 175 11.43 11.99 2.67
CA GLY A 175 10.45 11.90 3.76
C GLY A 175 10.74 12.83 4.95
N ASN A 176 12.01 13.20 5.17
CA ASN A 176 12.46 14.09 6.26
C ASN A 176 12.65 15.54 5.79
N ILE A 177 12.09 15.90 4.63
CA ILE A 177 12.13 17.26 4.09
C ILE A 177 10.69 17.62 3.75
N MET A 178 10.15 18.68 4.35
CA MET A 178 8.82 19.18 4.04
C MET A 178 8.87 20.42 3.16
N LEU A 179 8.01 20.47 2.16
CA LEU A 179 7.70 21.68 1.40
C LEU A 179 6.49 22.34 2.05
N ASN A 180 6.69 23.51 2.64
CA ASN A 180 5.58 24.26 3.23
C ASN A 180 4.66 24.85 2.15
N LYS A 181 3.54 25.47 2.54
CA LYS A 181 2.61 26.17 1.62
C LYS A 181 3.23 27.23 0.70
N ARG A 182 4.44 27.73 0.99
CA ARG A 182 5.20 28.67 0.15
C ARG A 182 6.17 27.98 -0.81
N GLY A 183 6.24 26.64 -0.80
CA GLY A 183 7.19 25.86 -1.58
C GLY A 183 8.63 25.90 -1.02
N GLU A 184 8.81 26.36 0.22
CA GLU A 184 10.13 26.40 0.86
C GLU A 184 10.43 25.07 1.57
N PRO A 185 11.63 24.50 1.39
CA PRO A 185 12.01 23.24 2.01
C PRO A 185 12.43 23.44 3.47
N ILE A 186 11.91 22.59 4.34
CA ILE A 186 12.19 22.54 5.77
C ILE A 186 12.72 21.13 6.09
N VAL A 187 13.99 21.04 6.49
CA VAL A 187 14.63 19.79 6.93
C VAL A 187 14.15 19.45 8.34
N LEU A 188 13.71 18.20 8.53
CA LEU A 188 13.17 17.66 9.77
C LEU A 188 14.08 16.54 10.33
N ASP A 189 13.93 16.23 11.62
CA ASP A 189 14.38 14.97 12.24
C ASP A 189 15.86 14.59 11.97
N PHE A 190 16.78 15.30 12.61
CA PHE A 190 18.19 14.92 12.61
C PHE A 190 18.34 13.56 13.30
N GLY A 191 18.86 12.55 12.59
CA GLY A 191 19.01 11.16 13.04
C GLY A 191 20.11 10.95 14.09
N LEU A 192 20.31 11.90 14.99
CA LEU A 192 21.35 11.93 16.02
C LEU A 192 21.19 10.82 17.08
N ALA A 193 20.02 10.18 17.14
CA ALA A 193 19.77 9.01 17.98
C ALA A 193 20.40 7.70 17.46
N ARG A 194 20.96 7.67 16.23
CA ARG A 194 21.69 6.51 15.68
C ARG A 194 23.19 6.62 16.02
N ASP A 195 23.65 5.84 16.99
CA ASP A 195 25.08 5.61 17.25
C ASP A 195 25.57 4.48 16.34
N ALA A 196 26.80 4.58 15.82
CA ALA A 196 27.40 3.58 14.94
C ALA A 196 27.48 2.16 15.56
N ALA A 197 27.39 2.04 16.88
CA ALA A 197 27.36 0.76 17.60
C ALA A 197 25.97 0.09 17.61
N SER A 198 24.88 0.86 17.50
CA SER A 198 23.51 0.33 17.48
C SER A 198 23.06 -0.14 16.09
N ASP A 199 23.74 0.29 15.02
CA ASP A 199 23.45 -0.19 13.68
C ASP A 199 23.82 -1.68 13.53
N GLU A 200 24.83 -2.18 14.27
CA GLU A 200 25.27 -3.58 14.25
C GLU A 200 24.21 -4.55 14.80
N GLU A 201 23.55 -4.22 15.92
CA GLU A 201 22.49 -5.05 16.52
C GLU A 201 21.15 -4.93 15.77
N ALA A 202 20.86 -3.76 15.18
CA ALA A 202 19.65 -3.55 14.38
C ALA A 202 19.74 -4.24 13.00
N LEU A 203 20.94 -4.34 12.42
CA LEU A 203 21.21 -5.06 11.17
C LEU A 203 21.06 -6.59 11.32
N THR A 204 21.30 -7.16 12.51
CA THR A 204 21.35 -8.61 12.70
C THR A 204 20.09 -9.26 13.24
N THR A 205 19.20 -8.53 13.94
CA THR A 205 18.25 -9.19 14.84
C THR A 205 16.76 -8.92 14.55
N THR A 206 16.40 -7.84 13.85
CA THR A 206 14.99 -7.56 13.54
C THR A 206 14.84 -6.79 12.22
N GLY A 207 14.50 -7.48 11.13
CA GLY A 207 14.25 -6.89 9.80
C GLY A 207 13.05 -5.94 9.71
N SER A 208 12.60 -5.34 10.81
CA SER A 208 11.32 -4.60 10.92
C SER A 208 11.45 -3.14 11.38
N ALA A 209 12.65 -2.55 11.51
CA ALA A 209 12.77 -1.13 11.82
C ALA A 209 14.11 -0.49 11.41
N LEU A 210 14.51 -0.58 10.13
CA LEU A 210 15.44 0.38 9.55
C LEU A 210 14.70 1.20 8.49
N GLY A 211 15.01 2.50 8.39
CA GLY A 211 14.44 3.37 7.38
C GLY A 211 14.69 2.86 5.95
N THR A 212 14.12 3.53 4.95
CA THR A 212 14.35 3.18 3.53
C THR A 212 15.85 3.20 3.23
N PRO A 213 16.50 2.04 2.96
CA PRO A 213 17.96 1.97 2.81
C PRO A 213 18.49 2.70 1.57
N ALA A 214 17.59 3.07 0.64
CA ALA A 214 17.91 3.72 -0.62
C ALA A 214 18.76 4.99 -0.51
N TYR A 215 18.77 5.67 0.65
CA TYR A 215 19.52 6.92 0.86
C TYR A 215 20.73 6.75 1.79
N MET A 216 20.97 5.53 2.30
CA MET A 216 22.09 5.27 3.20
C MET A 216 23.40 5.25 2.43
N SER A 217 24.41 5.89 3.00
CA SER A 217 25.76 5.86 2.43
C SER A 217 26.45 4.49 2.63
N PRO A 218 27.42 4.12 1.79
CA PRO A 218 28.22 2.91 1.95
C PRO A 218 28.80 2.74 3.37
N GLU A 219 29.33 3.81 3.96
CA GLU A 219 29.89 3.78 5.31
C GLU A 219 28.83 3.54 6.40
N GLN A 220 27.59 3.97 6.20
CA GLN A 220 26.48 3.65 7.10
C GLN A 220 26.05 2.19 6.98
N ILE A 221 25.98 1.66 5.76
CA ILE A 221 25.60 0.25 5.52
C ILE A 221 26.67 -0.69 6.10
N GLN A 222 27.94 -0.33 5.99
CA GLN A 222 29.04 -1.10 6.56
C GLN A 222 29.12 -1.03 8.08
N GLY A 223 28.57 0.03 8.70
CA GLY A 223 28.57 0.23 10.15
C GLY A 223 29.98 0.18 10.74
N SER A 224 30.14 -0.61 11.81
CA SER A 224 31.43 -0.85 12.50
C SER A 224 32.57 -1.35 11.58
N LYS A 225 32.22 -2.00 10.45
CA LYS A 225 33.19 -2.54 9.48
C LYS A 225 33.69 -1.49 8.51
N SER A 226 33.13 -0.28 8.52
CA SER A 226 33.61 0.78 7.64
C SER A 226 34.98 1.29 8.08
N GLN A 227 35.86 1.54 7.12
CA GLN A 227 37.15 2.20 7.35
C GLN A 227 37.01 3.73 7.43
N HIS A 228 35.84 4.26 7.09
CA HIS A 228 35.57 5.70 7.08
C HIS A 228 34.57 6.08 8.18
N PRO A 229 34.76 7.24 8.84
CA PRO A 229 33.81 7.70 9.85
C PRO A 229 32.51 8.21 9.20
N ILE A 230 31.41 8.09 9.94
CA ILE A 230 30.14 8.76 9.61
C ILE A 230 30.29 10.25 9.92
N ASP A 231 30.58 11.04 8.89
CA ASP A 231 30.79 12.49 8.96
C ASP A 231 29.90 13.25 7.96
N ALA A 232 30.15 14.54 7.73
CA ALA A 232 29.36 15.36 6.80
C ALA A 232 29.26 14.78 5.37
N ARG A 233 30.21 13.93 4.96
CA ARG A 233 30.24 13.30 3.63
C ARG A 233 29.20 12.20 3.49
N THR A 234 28.69 11.66 4.59
CA THR A 234 27.53 10.79 4.63
C THR A 234 26.27 11.54 4.18
N ASP A 235 26.04 12.74 4.70
CA ASP A 235 24.89 13.56 4.28
C ASP A 235 25.03 14.03 2.84
N ILE A 236 26.25 14.29 2.36
CA ILE A 236 26.53 14.64 0.95
C ILE A 236 26.15 13.50 0.01
N TYR A 237 26.39 12.24 0.41
CA TYR A 237 25.94 11.08 -0.34
C TYR A 237 24.43 11.02 -0.43
N SER A 238 23.72 11.12 0.70
CA SER A 238 22.25 11.10 0.73
C SER A 238 21.65 12.27 -0.07
N LEU A 239 22.26 13.46 -0.02
CA LEU A 239 21.91 14.60 -0.87
C LEU A 239 22.08 14.27 -2.37
N GLY A 240 23.15 13.57 -2.75
CA GLY A 240 23.36 13.10 -4.12
C GLY A 240 22.26 12.17 -4.60
N VAL A 241 21.84 11.21 -3.78
CA VAL A 241 20.73 10.30 -4.07
C VAL A 241 19.41 11.08 -4.22
N ILE A 242 19.15 12.07 -3.34
CA ILE A 242 17.95 12.93 -3.44
C ILE A 242 17.98 13.74 -4.75
N LEU A 243 19.12 14.32 -5.11
CA LEU A 243 19.24 15.08 -6.37
C LEU A 243 19.02 14.18 -7.59
N TYR A 244 19.57 12.96 -7.56
CA TYR A 244 19.34 11.96 -8.59
C TYR A 244 17.84 11.71 -8.78
N GLU A 245 17.12 11.38 -7.70
CA GLU A 245 15.68 11.12 -7.74
C GLU A 245 14.87 12.35 -8.17
N MET A 246 15.26 13.55 -7.74
CA MET A 246 14.62 14.79 -8.18
C MET A 246 14.74 15.03 -9.69
N LEU A 247 15.86 14.62 -10.30
CA LEU A 247 16.12 14.81 -11.73
C LEU A 247 15.47 13.72 -12.59
N THR A 248 15.52 12.47 -12.15
CA THR A 248 15.11 11.29 -12.94
C THR A 248 13.72 10.78 -12.59
N GLY A 249 13.24 11.04 -11.37
CA GLY A 249 12.06 10.40 -10.80
C GLY A 249 12.29 8.95 -10.35
N GLN A 250 13.55 8.49 -10.35
CA GLN A 250 13.97 7.13 -10.01
C GLN A 250 15.16 7.16 -9.04
N LEU A 251 15.39 6.08 -8.30
CA LEU A 251 16.57 5.96 -7.43
C LEU A 251 17.80 5.52 -8.25
N PRO A 252 19.03 5.88 -7.82
CA PRO A 252 20.27 5.43 -8.49
C PRO A 252 20.52 3.92 -8.34
N PHE A 253 19.97 3.31 -7.28
CA PHE A 253 20.01 1.88 -7.03
C PHE A 253 18.60 1.39 -6.72
N SER A 254 18.22 0.23 -7.27
CA SER A 254 16.87 -0.34 -7.13
C SER A 254 16.96 -1.84 -6.95
N GLY A 255 16.20 -2.39 -6.01
CA GLY A 255 16.13 -3.82 -5.75
C GLY A 255 14.77 -4.22 -5.22
N ASN A 256 14.47 -5.51 -5.27
CA ASN A 256 13.20 -6.08 -4.82
C ASN A 256 13.07 -6.10 -3.30
N ASN A 257 14.18 -5.90 -2.58
CA ASN A 257 14.21 -5.83 -1.12
C ASN A 257 15.30 -4.87 -0.60
N PRO A 258 15.23 -4.45 0.68
CA PRO A 258 16.22 -3.59 1.33
C PRO A 258 17.68 -4.06 1.23
N LEU A 259 17.93 -5.37 1.38
CA LEU A 259 19.29 -5.93 1.36
C LEU A 259 19.92 -5.83 -0.02
N GLU A 260 19.14 -6.01 -1.07
CA GLU A 260 19.60 -5.86 -2.45
C GLU A 260 20.00 -4.42 -2.76
N ILE A 261 19.21 -3.44 -2.32
CA ILE A 261 19.55 -2.01 -2.45
C ILE A 261 20.85 -1.70 -1.69
N MET A 262 21.00 -2.22 -0.47
CA MET A 262 22.22 -2.06 0.31
C MET A 262 23.43 -2.70 -0.39
N ALA A 263 23.28 -3.91 -0.92
CA ALA A 263 24.33 -4.60 -1.67
C ALA A 263 24.75 -3.79 -2.90
N GLN A 264 23.79 -3.33 -3.71
CA GLN A 264 24.07 -2.48 -4.87
C GLN A 264 24.79 -1.19 -4.47
N THR A 265 24.40 -0.54 -3.38
CA THR A 265 25.08 0.65 -2.86
C THR A 265 26.57 0.37 -2.55
N LEU A 266 26.90 -0.85 -2.13
CA LEU A 266 28.27 -1.28 -1.82
C LEU A 266 29.08 -1.78 -3.03
N VAL A 267 28.44 -2.26 -4.10
CA VAL A 267 29.15 -2.93 -5.22
C VAL A 267 28.89 -2.39 -6.61
N ALA A 268 27.71 -1.81 -6.87
CA ALA A 268 27.29 -1.34 -8.19
C ALA A 268 27.72 0.10 -8.47
N ASN A 269 27.76 0.45 -9.76
CA ASN A 269 27.93 1.83 -10.22
C ASN A 269 26.60 2.29 -10.81
N PRO A 270 26.05 3.44 -10.36
CA PRO A 270 24.79 3.94 -10.89
C PRO A 270 25.01 4.53 -12.29
N GLU A 271 23.96 4.50 -13.11
CA GLU A 271 23.97 5.23 -14.38
C GLU A 271 23.92 6.74 -14.12
N PRO A 272 24.51 7.59 -14.98
CA PRO A 272 24.35 9.04 -14.88
C PRO A 272 22.88 9.48 -15.09
N PRO A 273 22.39 10.52 -14.39
CA PRO A 273 21.02 11.02 -14.54
C PRO A 273 20.58 11.28 -15.98
N SER A 274 21.47 11.82 -16.83
CA SER A 274 21.18 12.12 -18.24
C SER A 274 20.89 10.88 -19.10
N GLN A 275 21.34 9.70 -18.70
CA GLN A 275 21.08 8.44 -19.40
C GLN A 275 19.73 7.84 -19.00
N THR A 276 19.28 8.09 -17.77
CA THR A 276 18.03 7.53 -17.22
C THR A 276 16.81 8.42 -17.48
N SER A 277 16.99 9.71 -17.81
CA SER A 277 15.88 10.65 -18.02
C SER A 277 16.20 11.76 -19.00
N ASN A 278 15.31 11.96 -20.00
CA ASN A 278 15.34 13.11 -20.92
C ASN A 278 15.16 14.47 -20.21
N ARG A 279 14.73 14.47 -18.94
CA ARG A 279 14.61 15.67 -18.12
C ARG A 279 15.95 16.10 -17.53
N ALA A 280 16.87 15.18 -17.31
CA ALA A 280 18.18 15.49 -16.75
C ALA A 280 19.11 16.10 -17.81
N VAL A 281 19.99 17.00 -17.37
CA VAL A 281 20.99 17.64 -18.23
C VAL A 281 22.37 17.08 -17.89
N SER A 282 23.17 16.78 -18.91
CA SER A 282 24.51 16.20 -18.76
C SER A 282 25.43 17.00 -17.83
N ASP A 283 25.23 18.32 -17.75
CA ASP A 283 26.01 19.23 -16.91
C ASP A 283 25.88 18.93 -15.41
N LEU A 284 24.83 18.20 -14.99
CA LEU A 284 24.63 17.80 -13.60
C LEU A 284 25.16 16.38 -13.30
N ASP A 285 25.51 15.60 -14.31
CA ASP A 285 25.94 14.21 -14.11
C ASP A 285 27.18 14.14 -13.23
N GLU A 286 28.23 14.91 -13.54
CA GLU A 286 29.46 14.94 -12.72
C GLU A 286 29.14 15.34 -11.27
N THR A 287 28.25 16.32 -11.06
CA THR A 287 27.88 16.78 -9.72
C THR A 287 27.17 15.69 -8.92
N VAL A 288 26.19 15.02 -9.53
CA VAL A 288 25.42 13.95 -8.88
C VAL A 288 26.31 12.74 -8.63
N MET A 289 27.04 12.29 -9.64
CA MET A 289 27.91 11.13 -9.58
C MET A 289 29.02 11.31 -8.54
N ARG A 290 29.59 12.52 -8.43
CA ARG A 290 30.57 12.83 -7.39
C ARG A 290 29.97 12.81 -5.99
N CYS A 291 28.71 13.20 -5.80
CA CYS A 291 28.06 13.06 -4.49
C CYS A 291 27.88 11.59 -4.09
N ILE A 292 27.47 10.74 -5.03
CA ILE A 292 27.17 9.32 -4.78
C ILE A 292 28.37 8.38 -4.98
N GLU A 293 29.58 8.94 -5.03
CA GLU A 293 30.83 8.17 -5.04
C GLU A 293 30.90 7.22 -3.85
N ARG A 294 31.35 5.99 -4.08
CA ARG A 294 31.35 4.98 -3.01
C ARG A 294 32.35 5.34 -1.93
N THR A 295 33.56 5.76 -2.33
CA THR A 295 34.63 6.18 -1.43
C THR A 295 34.40 7.63 -0.98
N PRO A 296 34.23 7.90 0.33
CA PRO A 296 33.97 9.25 0.84
C PRO A 296 35.02 10.30 0.46
N ASP A 297 36.28 9.90 0.30
CA ASP A 297 37.38 10.81 -0.08
C ASP A 297 37.25 11.32 -1.54
N ASN A 298 36.49 10.63 -2.39
CA ASN A 298 36.23 11.05 -3.77
C ASN A 298 35.00 11.97 -3.89
N ARG A 299 34.20 12.11 -2.82
CA ARG A 299 33.03 12.99 -2.79
C ARG A 299 33.45 14.46 -2.67
N TYR A 300 32.46 15.36 -2.75
CA TYR A 300 32.62 16.69 -2.17
C TYR A 300 32.94 16.55 -0.68
N GLN A 301 33.96 17.26 -0.21
CA GLN A 301 34.42 17.13 1.17
C GLN A 301 33.59 18.02 2.11
N LYS A 302 32.93 19.05 1.55
CA LYS A 302 32.07 19.97 2.29
C LYS A 302 30.83 20.33 1.46
N THR A 303 29.71 20.56 2.14
CA THR A 303 28.46 21.01 1.51
C THR A 303 28.59 22.31 0.75
N ILE A 304 29.52 23.20 1.13
CA ILE A 304 29.81 24.44 0.39
C ILE A 304 30.39 24.18 -1.00
N GLU A 305 31.13 23.09 -1.20
CA GLU A 305 31.69 22.73 -2.51
C GLU A 305 30.57 22.26 -3.46
N LEU A 306 29.62 21.47 -2.93
CA LEU A 306 28.40 21.11 -3.64
C LEU A 306 27.55 22.35 -3.93
N GLU A 307 27.39 23.25 -2.97
CA GLU A 307 26.69 24.52 -3.17
C GLU A 307 27.29 25.32 -4.34
N GLN A 308 28.61 25.43 -4.40
CA GLN A 308 29.33 26.13 -5.47
C GLN A 308 29.08 25.50 -6.83
N ALA A 309 29.12 24.16 -6.94
CA ALA A 309 28.84 23.44 -8.18
C ALA A 309 27.40 23.72 -8.68
N LEU A 310 26.42 23.67 -7.78
CA LEU A 310 25.01 23.94 -8.12
C LEU A 310 24.78 25.42 -8.50
N VAL A 311 25.43 26.36 -7.81
CA VAL A 311 25.38 27.79 -8.16
C VAL A 311 26.01 28.05 -9.52
N GLN A 312 27.13 27.40 -9.82
CA GLN A 312 27.78 27.48 -11.13
C GLN A 312 26.84 26.99 -12.24
N PHE A 313 26.18 25.85 -12.04
CA PHE A 313 25.17 25.32 -12.96
C PHE A 313 24.00 26.30 -13.15
N LEU A 314 23.42 26.83 -12.06
CA LEU A 314 22.32 27.80 -12.17
C LEU A 314 22.76 29.09 -12.89
N THR A 315 24.01 29.50 -12.71
CA THR A 315 24.58 30.70 -13.35
C THR A 315 24.85 30.47 -14.84
N SER A 316 25.35 29.29 -15.24
CA SER A 316 25.56 28.95 -16.66
C SER A 316 24.23 28.90 -17.41
N GLN A 317 23.21 28.26 -16.83
CA GLN A 317 21.85 28.23 -17.40
C GLN A 317 21.28 29.65 -17.57
N THR A 318 21.52 30.55 -16.62
CA THR A 318 21.07 31.96 -16.71
C THR A 318 21.82 32.71 -17.83
N ARG A 319 23.11 32.42 -18.05
CA ARG A 319 23.89 33.00 -19.15
C ARG A 319 23.40 32.47 -20.50
N ASP A 320 23.19 31.17 -20.64
CA ASP A 320 22.68 30.58 -21.87
C ASP A 320 21.27 31.05 -22.18
N GLU A 321 20.39 31.16 -21.17
CA GLU A 321 19.10 31.82 -21.30
C GLU A 321 19.25 33.29 -21.70
N SER A 322 20.19 34.07 -21.14
CA SER A 322 20.38 35.48 -21.53
C SER A 322 20.98 35.64 -22.94
N ILE A 323 21.79 34.70 -23.40
CA ILE A 323 22.33 34.62 -24.77
C ILE A 323 21.22 34.20 -25.73
N GLN A 324 20.37 33.24 -25.33
CA GLN A 324 19.18 32.84 -26.07
C GLN A 324 18.13 33.94 -26.07
N LEU A 325 17.90 34.67 -24.97
CA LEU A 325 17.01 35.83 -24.88
C LEU A 325 17.54 36.98 -25.72
N ASN A 326 18.85 37.19 -25.81
CA ASN A 326 19.41 38.15 -26.76
C ASN A 326 19.26 37.70 -28.22
N ARG A 327 19.11 36.39 -28.51
CA ARG A 327 18.71 35.87 -29.82
C ARG A 327 17.18 35.84 -30.02
N GLN A 328 16.40 35.72 -28.95
CA GLN A 328 14.94 35.57 -28.91
C GLN A 328 14.20 36.87 -28.56
N ASN A 329 14.90 37.96 -28.25
CA ASN A 329 14.36 39.33 -28.28
C ASN A 329 14.01 39.78 -29.72
N ALA A 330 14.10 38.85 -30.69
CA ALA A 330 13.43 38.90 -31.99
C ALA A 330 12.02 38.26 -32.01
N SER A 331 11.53 37.61 -30.95
CA SER A 331 10.09 37.32 -30.73
C SER A 331 9.80 36.68 -29.35
N GLN A 332 9.17 37.49 -28.49
CA GLN A 332 8.27 37.26 -27.34
C GLN A 332 8.48 36.11 -26.31
N ASN A 333 8.24 36.50 -25.05
CA ASN A 333 8.59 35.87 -23.77
C ASN A 333 7.67 34.72 -23.28
N PRO A 334 8.19 33.76 -22.49
CA PRO A 334 7.40 32.86 -21.63
C PRO A 334 7.27 33.34 -20.17
N ILE A 335 6.30 32.75 -19.46
CA ILE A 335 5.70 33.19 -18.19
C ILE A 335 6.45 32.66 -16.92
N PRO A 336 6.53 33.42 -15.78
CA PRO A 336 7.28 33.05 -14.56
C PRO A 336 6.62 32.05 -13.58
N LEU A 337 7.44 31.41 -12.73
CA LEU A 337 7.09 30.29 -11.80
C LEU A 337 6.10 30.64 -10.69
N ASP A 338 6.06 31.89 -10.26
CA ASP A 338 5.16 32.37 -9.21
C ASP A 338 3.68 32.36 -9.65
N GLU A 339 3.43 32.23 -10.94
CA GLU A 339 2.10 32.06 -11.52
C GLU A 339 1.60 30.61 -11.41
N ALA A 340 2.49 29.61 -11.50
CA ALA A 340 2.14 28.19 -11.35
C ALA A 340 1.78 27.82 -9.89
N VAL A 341 2.49 28.41 -8.92
CA VAL A 341 2.16 28.24 -7.48
C VAL A 341 0.91 29.04 -7.11
N ARG A 342 0.72 30.23 -7.69
CA ARG A 342 -0.53 30.99 -7.52
C ARG A 342 -1.74 30.27 -8.07
N ASN A 343 -1.65 29.61 -9.22
CA ASN A 343 -2.78 28.85 -9.80
C ASN A 343 -3.25 27.67 -8.94
N LEU A 344 -2.41 27.16 -8.03
CA LEU A 344 -2.79 26.18 -7.01
C LEU A 344 -3.40 26.82 -5.75
N ILE A 345 -3.11 28.10 -5.48
CA ILE A 345 -3.55 28.86 -4.30
C ILE A 345 -4.80 29.72 -4.58
N SER A 346 -5.04 30.12 -5.84
CA SER A 346 -6.08 31.06 -6.24
C SER A 346 -7.39 30.42 -6.71
N GLN A 347 -7.79 29.27 -6.16
CA GLN A 347 -9.20 28.87 -6.18
C GLN A 347 -9.83 29.17 -4.81
N PRO A 348 -10.60 30.28 -4.66
CA PRO A 348 -11.45 30.44 -3.50
C PRO A 348 -12.79 29.75 -3.70
N ALA A 349 -13.26 29.20 -2.60
CA ALA A 349 -14.60 28.69 -2.41
C ALA A 349 -15.69 29.79 -2.58
N SER A 350 -16.84 29.37 -3.14
CA SER A 350 -18.20 29.97 -3.11
C SER A 350 -18.57 31.15 -4.04
N THR A 351 -19.56 30.84 -4.90
CA THR A 351 -20.81 31.55 -5.32
C THR A 351 -20.88 33.08 -5.50
N ALA A 352 -21.39 33.53 -6.66
CA ALA A 352 -22.27 34.70 -6.80
C ALA A 352 -23.12 34.69 -8.09
N THR A 353 -24.40 35.02 -7.90
CA THR A 353 -25.54 35.10 -8.82
C THR A 353 -25.59 36.42 -9.60
N SER A 354 -26.11 36.36 -10.85
CA SER A 354 -26.68 37.42 -11.73
C SER A 354 -25.84 38.70 -11.96
N ASP A 355 -25.72 39.27 -13.16
CA ASP A 355 -26.74 39.44 -14.18
C ASP A 355 -26.06 40.02 -15.43
N ARG A 356 -26.27 39.42 -16.60
CA ARG A 356 -26.27 40.12 -17.91
C ARG A 356 -26.89 39.25 -18.99
N LEU A 357 -28.22 39.34 -19.01
CA LEU A 357 -29.11 39.30 -20.16
C LEU A 357 -28.43 39.47 -21.54
N SER A 358 -28.47 38.43 -22.36
CA SER A 358 -29.48 38.28 -23.42
C SER A 358 -28.94 37.71 -24.75
N LYS A 359 -29.71 36.73 -25.24
CA LYS A 359 -29.94 36.33 -26.64
C LYS A 359 -28.81 35.58 -27.38
N SER A 360 -28.97 34.26 -27.45
CA SER A 360 -29.39 33.61 -28.71
C SER A 360 -29.61 32.11 -28.49
N SER A 361 -30.85 31.69 -28.67
CA SER A 361 -31.34 30.32 -28.59
C SER A 361 -30.82 29.44 -29.73
N ARG A 362 -30.35 28.22 -29.42
CA ARG A 362 -30.62 27.06 -30.27
C ARG A 362 -30.74 25.78 -29.43
N ARG A 363 -31.98 25.30 -29.30
CA ARG A 363 -32.34 23.94 -28.83
C ARG A 363 -31.52 22.89 -29.59
N GLN A 364 -30.91 21.96 -28.86
CA GLN A 364 -30.63 20.62 -29.39
C GLN A 364 -31.20 19.57 -28.42
N THR A 365 -31.98 18.67 -28.99
CA THR A 365 -32.68 17.53 -28.42
C THR A 365 -31.72 16.40 -28.01
N PRO A 366 -32.14 15.42 -27.18
CA PRO A 366 -31.26 14.33 -26.74
C PRO A 366 -30.89 13.42 -27.92
N ARG A 367 -29.60 13.12 -28.07
CA ARG A 367 -29.09 12.16 -29.06
C ARG A 367 -29.43 10.74 -28.60
N ARG A 368 -30.37 10.08 -29.30
CA ARG A 368 -30.50 8.62 -29.33
C ARG A 368 -29.35 8.03 -30.15
N TYR A 369 -28.70 7.00 -29.61
CA TYR A 369 -27.65 6.26 -30.30
C TYR A 369 -28.24 5.39 -31.44
N PRO A 370 -27.56 5.28 -32.61
CA PRO A 370 -28.07 4.51 -33.72
C PRO A 370 -27.83 2.99 -33.55
N PRO A 371 -28.70 2.14 -34.13
CA PRO A 371 -28.66 0.68 -33.97
C PRO A 371 -27.40 -0.01 -34.56
N SER A 372 -26.50 0.72 -35.21
CA SER A 372 -25.21 0.20 -35.70
C SER A 372 -24.20 -0.12 -34.59
N LEU A 373 -24.35 0.46 -33.39
CA LEU A 373 -23.47 0.17 -32.25
C LEU A 373 -23.72 -1.23 -31.66
N LEU A 374 -24.96 -1.73 -31.72
CA LEU A 374 -25.33 -3.07 -31.26
C LEU A 374 -24.88 -4.18 -32.24
N ILE A 375 -24.65 -3.82 -33.51
CA ILE A 375 -24.12 -4.75 -34.53
C ILE A 375 -22.59 -4.90 -34.40
N ALA A 376 -21.88 -3.88 -33.89
CA ALA A 376 -20.43 -3.96 -33.65
C ALA A 376 -20.07 -4.89 -32.48
N VAL A 377 -20.89 -4.91 -31.41
CA VAL A 377 -20.68 -5.79 -30.24
C VAL A 377 -20.95 -7.26 -30.58
N SER A 378 -21.87 -7.54 -31.50
CA SER A 378 -22.16 -8.91 -31.96
C SER A 378 -21.11 -9.45 -32.94
N ALA A 379 -20.29 -8.59 -33.56
CA ALA A 379 -19.19 -9.01 -34.45
C ALA A 379 -17.84 -9.18 -33.72
N ALA A 380 -17.66 -8.60 -32.53
CA ALA A 380 -16.41 -8.70 -31.76
C ALA A 380 -16.05 -10.14 -31.36
N GLY A 381 -17.06 -11.00 -31.16
CA GLY A 381 -16.85 -12.42 -30.88
C GLY A 381 -16.30 -13.23 -32.07
N LEU A 382 -16.47 -12.76 -33.32
CA LEU A 382 -16.04 -13.49 -34.51
C LEU A 382 -14.62 -13.11 -34.97
N PHE A 383 -14.13 -11.92 -34.62
CA PHE A 383 -12.80 -11.42 -35.03
C PHE A 383 -11.66 -11.72 -34.04
N ALA A 384 -11.98 -12.14 -32.81
CA ALA A 384 -11.00 -12.61 -31.83
C ALA A 384 -10.21 -13.86 -32.29
N LEU A 385 -10.65 -14.52 -33.38
CA LEU A 385 -10.01 -15.72 -33.92
C LEU A 385 -9.02 -15.46 -35.08
N LEU A 386 -8.91 -14.22 -35.60
CA LEU A 386 -8.10 -13.92 -36.79
C LEU A 386 -7.06 -12.80 -36.63
N GLY A 387 -6.95 -12.16 -35.46
CA GLY A 387 -5.92 -11.15 -35.20
C GLY A 387 -5.95 -9.96 -36.19
N VAL A 388 -7.13 -9.35 -36.40
CA VAL A 388 -7.30 -8.22 -37.33
C VAL A 388 -7.61 -6.92 -36.57
N ILE A 389 -6.88 -5.85 -36.90
CA ILE A 389 -7.08 -4.49 -36.39
C ILE A 389 -8.20 -3.80 -37.19
N ILE A 390 -9.24 -3.31 -36.52
CA ILE A 390 -10.33 -2.55 -37.17
C ILE A 390 -10.26 -1.08 -36.74
N VAL A 391 -10.24 -0.17 -37.72
CA VAL A 391 -10.30 1.29 -37.49
C VAL A 391 -11.57 1.84 -38.12
N ILE A 392 -12.48 2.36 -37.30
CA ILE A 392 -13.74 2.98 -37.73
C ILE A 392 -13.58 4.49 -37.65
N THR A 393 -13.95 5.21 -38.72
CA THR A 393 -14.00 6.68 -38.70
C THR A 393 -15.43 7.14 -38.52
N ASN A 394 -15.70 7.85 -37.43
CA ASN A 394 -17.02 8.36 -37.10
C ASN A 394 -17.38 9.57 -37.97
N LYS A 395 -18.68 9.91 -38.04
CA LYS A 395 -19.19 11.03 -38.86
C LYS A 395 -18.64 12.41 -38.47
N ASP A 396 -18.09 12.55 -37.26
CA ASP A 396 -17.43 13.76 -36.77
C ASP A 396 -15.90 13.77 -37.03
N GLY A 397 -15.36 12.74 -37.68
CA GLY A 397 -13.96 12.61 -38.03
C GLY A 397 -13.09 11.92 -36.97
N SER A 398 -13.62 11.63 -35.78
CA SER A 398 -12.91 10.83 -34.77
C SER A 398 -12.71 9.39 -35.25
N LYS A 399 -11.59 8.77 -34.87
CA LYS A 399 -11.25 7.40 -35.27
C LYS A 399 -11.27 6.49 -34.04
N THR A 400 -12.01 5.39 -34.11
CA THR A 400 -12.05 4.36 -33.09
C THR A 400 -11.24 3.16 -33.58
N ARG A 401 -10.20 2.79 -32.84
CA ARG A 401 -9.35 1.62 -33.13
C ARG A 401 -9.70 0.51 -32.16
N ILE A 402 -9.95 -0.68 -32.70
CA ILE A 402 -10.27 -1.88 -31.92
C ILE A 402 -9.16 -2.90 -32.17
N GLU A 403 -8.49 -3.31 -31.09
CA GLU A 403 -7.45 -4.33 -31.08
C GLU A 403 -7.83 -5.44 -30.10
N ALA A 404 -7.84 -6.68 -30.59
CA ALA A 404 -8.07 -7.88 -29.81
C ALA A 404 -6.71 -8.52 -29.49
N ASN A 405 -6.32 -8.54 -28.21
CA ASN A 405 -4.98 -8.96 -27.81
C ASN A 405 -4.92 -10.39 -27.24
N ASP A 406 -6.07 -11.01 -26.91
CA ASP A 406 -6.26 -12.46 -26.66
C ASP A 406 -7.77 -12.74 -26.39
N ALA A 407 -8.20 -14.01 -26.40
CA ALA A 407 -9.61 -14.46 -26.41
C ALA A 407 -10.50 -14.04 -25.22
N THR A 408 -9.97 -13.31 -24.23
CA THR A 408 -10.69 -12.87 -23.03
C THR A 408 -10.65 -11.36 -22.78
N ASN A 409 -9.84 -10.59 -23.52
CA ASN A 409 -9.65 -9.15 -23.27
C ASN A 409 -9.88 -8.32 -24.53
N VAL A 410 -10.90 -7.45 -24.49
CA VAL A 410 -11.16 -6.44 -25.51
C VAL A 410 -10.93 -5.07 -24.90
N ALA A 411 -9.82 -4.42 -25.26
CA ALA A 411 -9.57 -3.04 -24.88
C ALA A 411 -10.25 -2.09 -25.89
N ILE A 412 -11.16 -1.24 -25.40
CA ILE A 412 -11.78 -0.19 -26.21
C ILE A 412 -11.12 1.13 -25.83
N GLN A 413 -10.37 1.72 -26.75
CA GLN A 413 -9.77 3.04 -26.56
C GLN A 413 -10.59 4.09 -27.30
N THR A 414 -11.12 5.06 -26.55
CA THR A 414 -11.74 6.28 -27.09
C THR A 414 -10.96 7.50 -26.61
N ASP A 415 -11.01 8.61 -27.35
CA ASP A 415 -10.31 9.87 -27.03
C ASP A 415 -10.82 10.59 -25.74
N ALA A 416 -11.60 9.91 -24.90
CA ALA A 416 -11.91 10.32 -23.53
C ALA A 416 -11.69 9.13 -22.59
N ASP A 417 -10.92 9.36 -21.52
CA ASP A 417 -10.46 8.37 -20.54
C ASP A 417 -11.62 7.62 -19.85
N LEU A 418 -12.03 6.50 -20.44
CA LEU A 418 -12.93 5.53 -19.83
C LEU A 418 -12.33 4.13 -20.04
N GLN A 419 -11.98 3.45 -18.94
CA GLN A 419 -11.73 2.01 -18.94
C GLN A 419 -12.83 1.33 -18.13
N ILE A 420 -13.68 0.56 -18.80
CA ILE A 420 -14.66 -0.34 -18.19
C ILE A 420 -14.22 -1.74 -18.59
N GLU A 421 -13.89 -2.58 -17.60
CA GLU A 421 -13.61 -3.99 -17.82
C GLU A 421 -14.86 -4.80 -17.47
N VAL A 422 -15.54 -5.31 -18.50
CA VAL A 422 -16.64 -6.27 -18.35
C VAL A 422 -16.03 -7.66 -18.36
N ILE A 423 -16.15 -8.39 -17.26
CA ILE A 423 -15.59 -9.75 -17.15
C ILE A 423 -16.70 -10.74 -17.57
N PRO A 424 -16.61 -11.37 -18.76
CA PRO A 424 -17.58 -12.37 -19.17
C PRO A 424 -17.45 -13.63 -18.30
N GLN A 425 -18.58 -14.23 -17.91
CA GLN A 425 -18.58 -15.49 -17.18
C GLN A 425 -18.22 -16.67 -18.09
N ASN A 426 -17.38 -17.57 -17.58
CA ASN A 426 -17.17 -18.90 -18.15
C ASN A 426 -18.40 -19.77 -17.79
N PRO A 427 -19.09 -20.43 -18.75
CA PRO A 427 -20.37 -21.09 -18.47
C PRO A 427 -20.14 -22.43 -17.78
N ALA A 428 -20.04 -22.42 -16.46
CA ALA A 428 -20.25 -23.60 -15.63
C ALA A 428 -20.74 -23.19 -14.23
N GLU A 429 -21.88 -23.77 -13.86
CA GLU A 429 -22.52 -23.78 -12.53
C GLU A 429 -23.40 -22.58 -12.14
N SER A 430 -24.70 -22.70 -12.47
CA SER A 430 -25.79 -22.03 -11.77
C SER A 430 -26.45 -23.03 -10.81
N PRO A 431 -26.73 -22.65 -9.55
CA PRO A 431 -27.84 -23.20 -8.81
C PRO A 431 -28.95 -22.14 -8.67
N GLU A 432 -30.13 -22.46 -9.17
CA GLU A 432 -31.37 -21.74 -8.90
C GLU A 432 -31.65 -21.70 -7.39
N ALA A 433 -31.85 -20.50 -6.85
CA ALA A 433 -32.54 -20.32 -5.58
C ALA A 433 -33.26 -18.97 -5.59
N THR A 434 -34.57 -18.99 -5.79
CA THR A 434 -35.49 -17.89 -5.46
C THR A 434 -35.58 -17.70 -3.96
N PRO A 435 -35.46 -16.47 -3.43
CA PRO A 435 -36.07 -16.11 -2.17
C PRO A 435 -37.21 -15.11 -2.40
N SER A 436 -38.39 -15.53 -1.98
CA SER A 436 -39.52 -14.66 -1.68
C SER A 436 -39.17 -13.77 -0.48
N HIS A 437 -39.18 -12.45 -0.65
CA HIS A 437 -39.32 -11.53 0.48
C HIS A 437 -40.53 -10.62 0.29
N SER A 438 -41.40 -10.69 1.30
CA SER A 438 -42.65 -9.98 1.44
C SER A 438 -42.46 -8.46 1.39
N GLN A 439 -43.21 -7.82 0.51
CA GLN A 439 -43.48 -6.39 0.54
C GLN A 439 -44.15 -6.02 1.88
N SER A 440 -43.63 -5.02 2.57
CA SER A 440 -44.43 -4.21 3.50
C SER A 440 -44.48 -2.79 2.94
N GLU A 441 -45.71 -2.38 2.61
CA GLU A 441 -46.06 -1.12 1.97
C GLU A 441 -45.71 0.12 2.81
N SER A 442 -45.44 1.19 2.07
CA SER A 442 -45.11 2.54 2.50
C SER A 442 -46.17 3.20 3.38
N HIS A 443 -45.73 4.00 4.36
CA HIS A 443 -46.34 5.28 4.67
C HIS A 443 -45.21 6.32 4.79
N GLY A 444 -45.32 7.40 4.02
CA GLY A 444 -44.26 8.40 3.89
C GLY A 444 -43.98 9.15 5.20
N ILE A 445 -42.86 9.89 5.22
CA ILE A 445 -42.60 11.20 5.88
C ILE A 445 -41.08 11.34 6.14
N HIS A 446 -40.47 12.38 5.55
CA HIS A 446 -39.13 12.98 5.78
C HIS A 446 -37.84 12.21 5.38
N ASN A 447 -36.90 12.94 4.76
CA ASN A 447 -35.74 12.52 3.97
C ASN A 447 -34.52 11.99 4.78
N ASP A 448 -34.76 11.50 6.00
CA ASP A 448 -33.72 11.02 6.91
C ASP A 448 -34.06 9.58 7.33
N PHE A 449 -33.11 8.65 7.23
CA PHE A 449 -33.30 7.28 7.72
C PHE A 449 -32.09 6.78 8.50
N GLN A 450 -32.36 5.90 9.47
CA GLN A 450 -31.38 5.34 10.37
C GLN A 450 -31.55 3.82 10.44
N TYR A 451 -30.49 3.09 10.10
CA TYR A 451 -30.41 1.64 10.29
C TYR A 451 -29.49 1.33 11.47
N SER A 452 -29.91 0.45 12.38
CA SER A 452 -29.06 0.04 13.48
C SER A 452 -29.05 -1.48 13.65
N VAL A 453 -27.87 -2.09 13.64
CA VAL A 453 -27.66 -3.54 13.82
C VAL A 453 -26.39 -3.74 14.66
N ASP A 454 -26.47 -4.55 15.73
CA ASP A 454 -25.36 -4.86 16.65
C ASP A 454 -24.54 -3.64 17.11
N GLY A 455 -25.21 -2.54 17.43
CA GLY A 455 -24.57 -1.29 17.85
C GLY A 455 -23.95 -0.47 16.70
N TYR A 456 -23.87 -0.99 15.48
CA TYR A 456 -23.59 -0.18 14.30
C TYR A 456 -24.84 0.60 13.91
N THR A 457 -24.68 1.89 13.64
CA THR A 457 -25.74 2.80 13.22
C THR A 457 -25.34 3.47 11.92
N VAL A 458 -26.07 3.22 10.85
CA VAL A 458 -25.97 3.93 9.58
C VAL A 458 -27.02 5.04 9.58
N ASN A 459 -26.61 6.30 9.57
CA ASN A 459 -27.52 7.43 9.40
C ASN A 459 -27.38 8.01 8.00
N TYR A 460 -28.50 8.27 7.37
CA TYR A 460 -28.61 9.01 6.14
C TYR A 460 -29.43 10.26 6.39
N LEU A 461 -28.86 11.43 6.12
CA LEU A 461 -29.47 12.71 6.41
C LEU A 461 -29.45 13.61 5.17
N GLU A 462 -30.57 14.24 4.84
CA GLU A 462 -30.61 15.35 3.89
C GLU A 462 -30.04 16.62 4.55
N LEU A 463 -29.02 17.23 3.94
CA LEU A 463 -28.43 18.46 4.47
C LEU A 463 -29.25 19.67 4.02
N GLN A 464 -30.14 20.18 4.88
CA GLN A 464 -30.99 21.32 4.57
C GLN A 464 -30.42 22.72 4.92
N GLU A 465 -29.17 22.88 5.35
CA GLU A 465 -28.67 24.20 5.79
C GLU A 465 -27.35 24.67 5.17
N MET A 466 -27.41 25.95 4.73
CA MET A 466 -26.37 26.85 4.22
C MET A 466 -25.97 26.73 2.74
N MET A 467 -26.72 27.44 1.88
CA MET A 467 -26.27 28.01 0.59
C MET A 467 -25.50 27.06 -0.35
N LEU A 468 -25.97 25.81 -0.46
CA LEU A 468 -25.56 24.88 -1.52
C LEU A 468 -26.79 24.57 -2.39
N PRO A 469 -26.63 24.31 -3.70
CA PRO A 469 -27.73 23.91 -4.57
C PRO A 469 -28.39 22.63 -4.01
N GLU A 470 -29.71 22.51 -4.15
CA GLU A 470 -30.52 21.37 -3.67
C GLU A 470 -29.90 20.00 -4.04
N GLY A 471 -29.93 19.02 -3.11
CA GLY A 471 -29.64 17.60 -3.41
C GLY A 471 -28.43 16.94 -2.73
N ARG A 472 -27.84 17.51 -1.66
CA ARG A 472 -26.72 16.87 -0.92
C ARG A 472 -27.17 16.05 0.28
N HIS A 473 -26.70 14.80 0.32
CA HIS A 473 -27.02 13.86 1.39
C HIS A 473 -25.76 13.41 2.12
N LEU A 474 -25.94 13.13 3.41
CA LEU A 474 -24.89 12.70 4.31
C LEU A 474 -25.11 11.25 4.74
N LEU A 475 -24.18 10.38 4.37
CA LEU A 475 -24.11 9.02 4.90
C LEU A 475 -23.09 8.97 6.02
N SER A 476 -23.49 8.45 7.18
CA SER A 476 -22.57 8.20 8.30
C SER A 476 -22.75 6.79 8.83
N VAL A 477 -21.65 6.11 9.10
CA VAL A 477 -21.63 4.83 9.82
C VAL A 477 -21.00 5.10 11.17
N SER A 478 -21.68 4.68 12.24
CA SER A 478 -21.23 4.78 13.62
C SER A 478 -21.30 3.41 14.28
N HIS A 479 -20.55 3.18 15.35
CA HIS A 479 -20.69 1.98 16.18
C HIS A 479 -20.63 2.37 17.66
N SER A 480 -21.62 1.94 18.43
CA SER A 480 -21.77 2.25 19.86
C SER A 480 -21.65 3.76 20.15
N GLY A 481 -22.27 4.59 19.30
CA GLY A 481 -22.25 6.05 19.39
C GLY A 481 -20.98 6.73 18.85
N ARG A 482 -19.94 5.98 18.44
CA ARG A 482 -18.73 6.52 17.81
C ARG A 482 -18.86 6.51 16.29
N LYS A 483 -18.75 7.67 15.66
CA LYS A 483 -18.75 7.80 14.20
C LYS A 483 -17.49 7.14 13.60
N LEU A 484 -17.70 6.12 12.77
CA LEU A 484 -16.65 5.39 12.04
C LEU A 484 -16.34 6.04 10.70
N PHE A 485 -17.38 6.50 10.01
CA PHE A 485 -17.30 7.06 8.67
C PHE A 485 -18.41 8.08 8.46
N GLN A 486 -18.12 9.10 7.66
CA GLN A 486 -19.13 10.04 7.19
C GLN A 486 -18.70 10.63 5.85
N GLN A 487 -19.59 10.58 4.87
CA GLN A 487 -19.37 11.13 3.54
C GLN A 487 -20.64 11.81 3.04
N ALA A 488 -20.46 12.99 2.44
CA ALA A 488 -21.52 13.67 1.72
C ALA A 488 -21.48 13.26 0.23
N PHE A 489 -22.63 13.12 -0.40
CA PHE A 489 -22.74 12.86 -1.84
C PHE A 489 -23.92 13.61 -2.45
N ASP A 490 -23.79 13.91 -3.73
CA ASP A 490 -24.81 14.58 -4.54
C ASP A 490 -25.80 13.50 -5.06
N VAL A 491 -27.10 13.75 -4.92
CA VAL A 491 -28.17 12.87 -5.44
C VAL A 491 -28.79 13.52 -6.66
N ASP A 492 -28.60 12.91 -7.81
CA ASP A 492 -29.07 13.42 -9.10
C ASP A 492 -30.40 12.72 -9.46
N GLU A 493 -31.52 13.20 -8.90
CA GLU A 493 -32.84 12.61 -9.17
C GLU A 493 -33.90 13.60 -9.66
N PRO A 494 -34.57 13.33 -10.81
CA PRO A 494 -35.56 14.23 -11.39
C PRO A 494 -36.92 14.25 -10.67
N ASN A 495 -37.15 13.39 -9.67
CA ASN A 495 -38.47 13.13 -9.10
C ASN A 495 -38.59 13.34 -7.58
N GLY A 496 -37.53 13.77 -6.89
CA GLY A 496 -37.56 14.08 -5.45
C GLY A 496 -37.92 12.91 -4.53
N ARG A 497 -37.68 11.66 -4.95
CA ARG A 497 -37.97 10.44 -4.17
C ARG A 497 -36.71 9.64 -3.93
N ILE A 498 -36.00 9.99 -2.87
CA ILE A 498 -34.73 9.34 -2.54
C ILE A 498 -35.03 7.98 -1.91
N ARG A 499 -34.63 6.90 -2.60
CA ARG A 499 -34.61 5.56 -2.02
C ARG A 499 -33.35 5.38 -1.19
N ALA A 500 -33.47 4.73 -0.04
CA ALA A 500 -32.33 4.42 0.81
C ALA A 500 -31.28 3.59 0.03
N PRO A 501 -30.00 3.99 -0.06
CA PRO A 501 -28.93 3.13 -0.59
C PRO A 501 -28.90 1.77 0.10
N SER A 502 -28.64 0.72 -0.68
CA SER A 502 -28.42 -0.63 -0.15
C SER A 502 -27.24 -0.65 0.83
N ILE A 503 -27.26 -1.60 1.77
CA ILE A 503 -26.15 -1.80 2.72
C ILE A 503 -24.84 -2.10 1.98
N ASP A 504 -24.89 -2.81 0.84
CA ASP A 504 -23.77 -3.04 -0.07
C ASP A 504 -23.16 -1.74 -0.57
N LYS A 505 -23.97 -0.77 -1.01
CA LYS A 505 -23.48 0.53 -1.48
C LYS A 505 -22.85 1.35 -0.38
N VAL A 506 -23.41 1.30 0.83
CA VAL A 506 -22.86 1.97 2.01
C VAL A 506 -21.49 1.38 2.38
N LEU A 507 -21.40 0.06 2.45
CA LEU A 507 -20.19 -0.64 2.85
C LEU A 507 -19.11 -0.62 1.76
N ALA A 508 -19.49 -0.66 0.48
CA ALA A 508 -18.55 -0.46 -0.62
C ALA A 508 -17.85 0.91 -0.52
N ASN A 509 -18.62 1.98 -0.31
CA ASN A 509 -18.06 3.31 -0.08
C ASN A 509 -17.18 3.37 1.18
N TYR A 510 -17.61 2.71 2.27
CA TYR A 510 -16.80 2.59 3.46
C TYR A 510 -15.44 1.97 3.15
N PHE A 511 -15.39 0.79 2.53
CA PHE A 511 -14.13 0.10 2.22
C PHE A 511 -13.26 0.89 1.23
N LEU A 512 -13.84 1.51 0.20
CA LEU A 512 -13.11 2.41 -0.70
C LEU A 512 -12.45 3.57 0.07
N SER A 513 -13.12 4.14 1.07
CA SER A 513 -12.54 5.17 1.94
C SER A 513 -11.38 4.68 2.81
N ARG A 514 -11.29 3.37 3.06
CA ARG A 514 -10.17 2.69 3.74
C ARG A 514 -9.04 2.32 2.77
N LYS A 515 -9.10 2.81 1.53
CA LYS A 515 -8.12 2.58 0.46
C LYS A 515 -7.95 1.12 0.10
N VAL A 516 -9.02 0.32 0.16
CA VAL A 516 -8.98 -1.00 -0.50
C VAL A 516 -8.66 -0.81 -1.97
N SER A 517 -7.85 -1.71 -2.53
CA SER A 517 -7.37 -1.62 -3.91
C SER A 517 -8.51 -1.75 -4.91
N SER A 518 -9.42 -2.69 -4.70
CA SER A 518 -10.64 -2.80 -5.52
C SER A 518 -11.79 -3.48 -4.78
N ILE A 519 -13.00 -3.27 -5.31
CA ILE A 519 -14.22 -3.96 -4.92
C ILE A 519 -14.85 -4.51 -6.19
N VAL A 520 -15.27 -5.78 -6.19
CA VAL A 520 -16.08 -6.33 -7.29
C VAL A 520 -17.53 -6.35 -6.87
N THR A 521 -18.37 -5.75 -7.71
CA THR A 521 -19.82 -5.69 -7.55
C THR A 521 -20.51 -6.56 -8.60
N ARG A 522 -21.64 -7.17 -8.26
CA ARG A 522 -22.49 -7.94 -9.19
C ARG A 522 -23.78 -7.18 -9.48
N ILE A 523 -24.13 -7.10 -10.76
CA ILE A 523 -25.38 -6.52 -11.27
C ILE A 523 -25.99 -7.53 -12.24
N GLY A 524 -27.05 -8.22 -11.82
CA GLY A 524 -27.55 -9.38 -12.57
C GLY A 524 -26.48 -10.46 -12.70
N ASP A 525 -26.19 -10.88 -13.94
CA ASP A 525 -25.15 -11.89 -14.24
C ASP A 525 -23.75 -11.28 -14.44
N GLU A 526 -23.65 -9.96 -14.49
CA GLU A 526 -22.40 -9.25 -14.76
C GLU A 526 -21.64 -8.93 -13.47
N ARG A 527 -20.30 -9.05 -13.54
CA ARG A 527 -19.38 -8.60 -12.48
C ARG A 527 -18.62 -7.37 -12.96
N LEU A 528 -18.55 -6.35 -12.12
CA LEU A 528 -17.83 -5.10 -12.38
C LEU A 528 -16.81 -4.88 -11.28
N ARG A 529 -15.53 -4.72 -11.64
CA ARG A 529 -14.47 -4.35 -10.72
C ARG A 529 -14.36 -2.83 -10.64
N VAL A 530 -14.47 -2.29 -9.44
CA VAL A 530 -14.33 -0.87 -9.11
C VAL A 530 -13.00 -0.69 -8.39
N VAL A 531 -12.10 0.10 -8.98
CA VAL A 531 -10.78 0.41 -8.42
C VAL A 531 -10.85 1.73 -7.66
N ALA A 532 -10.04 1.89 -6.60
CA ALA A 532 -10.04 3.01 -5.63
C ALA A 532 -10.05 4.45 -6.19
N THR A 533 -9.87 4.64 -7.50
CA THR A 533 -9.89 5.93 -8.20
C THR A 533 -11.25 6.29 -8.82
N PHE A 534 -12.28 5.45 -8.68
CA PHE A 534 -13.58 5.62 -9.34
C PHE A 534 -14.74 5.79 -8.34
N GLU A 535 -15.69 6.64 -8.69
CA GLU A 535 -16.98 6.71 -8.01
C GLU A 535 -17.82 5.47 -8.34
N LEU A 536 -18.48 4.89 -7.33
CA LEU A 536 -19.40 3.77 -7.56
C LEU A 536 -20.50 4.18 -8.54
N PRO A 537 -20.96 3.28 -9.43
CA PRO A 537 -22.04 3.57 -10.35
C PRO A 537 -23.27 4.13 -9.62
N SER A 538 -23.97 5.07 -10.26
CA SER A 538 -25.27 5.57 -9.76
C SER A 538 -26.38 4.52 -9.76
N ILE A 539 -26.10 3.32 -10.27
CA ILE A 539 -27.02 2.19 -10.37
C ILE A 539 -27.55 1.81 -8.98
N GLU A 540 -28.86 1.59 -8.89
CA GLU A 540 -29.61 1.50 -7.63
C GLU A 540 -29.36 0.19 -6.85
N GLU A 541 -29.05 -0.93 -7.50
CA GLU A 541 -28.87 -2.23 -6.84
C GLU A 541 -27.67 -3.00 -7.40
N PHE A 542 -26.71 -3.29 -6.53
CA PHE A 542 -25.61 -4.22 -6.76
C PHE A 542 -25.26 -4.92 -5.46
N SER A 543 -24.68 -6.11 -5.57
CA SER A 543 -24.11 -6.85 -4.43
C SER A 543 -22.60 -6.76 -4.45
N VAL A 544 -21.96 -6.56 -3.29
CA VAL A 544 -20.50 -6.67 -3.20
C VAL A 544 -20.12 -8.14 -3.10
N VAL A 545 -19.32 -8.62 -4.06
CA VAL A 545 -18.92 -10.03 -4.17
C VAL A 545 -17.44 -10.26 -3.93
N GLU A 546 -16.62 -9.21 -4.02
CA GLU A 546 -15.19 -9.26 -3.66
C GLU A 546 -14.72 -7.96 -3.03
N ILE A 547 -13.88 -8.07 -2.01
CA ILE A 547 -13.09 -6.96 -1.48
C ILE A 547 -11.61 -7.32 -1.57
N ASP A 548 -10.84 -6.45 -2.23
CA ASP A 548 -9.39 -6.57 -2.34
C ASP A 548 -8.70 -5.39 -1.64
N ALA A 549 -8.11 -5.68 -0.49
CA ALA A 549 -7.36 -4.76 0.35
C ALA A 549 -5.84 -4.93 0.18
N PHE A 550 -5.34 -4.99 -1.05
CA PHE A 550 -3.90 -5.04 -1.31
C PHE A 550 -3.17 -3.79 -0.79
N ARG A 551 -2.09 -4.00 -0.03
CA ARG A 551 -1.24 -2.94 0.58
C ARG A 551 -2.04 -1.85 1.29
N SER A 552 -3.08 -2.27 2.01
CA SER A 552 -4.04 -1.39 2.68
C SER A 552 -3.85 -1.46 4.20
N PRO A 553 -2.79 -0.84 4.78
CA PRO A 553 -2.52 -0.94 6.22
C PRO A 553 -3.59 -0.27 7.09
N GLU A 554 -4.44 0.54 6.47
CA GLU A 554 -5.59 1.18 7.11
C GLU A 554 -6.68 0.17 7.47
N VAL A 555 -6.78 -0.96 6.77
CA VAL A 555 -7.72 -2.06 7.08
C VAL A 555 -7.26 -2.80 8.33
N ARG A 556 -8.14 -2.86 9.33
CA ARG A 556 -7.91 -3.42 10.68
C ARG A 556 -9.07 -4.34 11.08
N ASP A 557 -8.92 -5.04 12.20
CA ASP A 557 -9.92 -5.96 12.76
C ASP A 557 -11.33 -5.34 12.85
N SER A 558 -11.43 -4.07 13.25
CA SER A 558 -12.72 -3.38 13.34
C SER A 558 -13.43 -3.19 12.00
N ASP A 559 -12.68 -3.13 10.89
CA ASP A 559 -13.24 -3.01 9.55
C ASP A 559 -13.87 -4.35 9.11
N LEU A 560 -13.29 -5.48 9.53
CA LEU A 560 -13.81 -6.81 9.20
C LEU A 560 -15.15 -7.12 9.89
N ASN A 561 -15.43 -6.48 11.02
CA ASN A 561 -16.76 -6.57 11.66
C ASN A 561 -17.90 -6.08 10.76
N LEU A 562 -17.61 -5.26 9.75
CA LEU A 562 -18.61 -4.77 8.81
C LEU A 562 -18.82 -5.72 7.63
N VAL A 563 -17.80 -6.52 7.30
CA VAL A 563 -17.82 -7.45 6.16
C VAL A 563 -18.93 -8.49 6.30
N LYS A 564 -19.27 -8.88 7.54
CA LYS A 564 -20.36 -9.86 7.81
C LYS A 564 -21.74 -9.38 7.38
N TYR A 565 -21.92 -8.08 7.12
CA TYR A 565 -23.16 -7.50 6.61
C TYR A 565 -23.21 -7.48 5.07
N LEU A 566 -22.22 -8.05 4.38
CA LEU A 566 -22.22 -8.27 2.93
C LEU A 566 -22.62 -9.74 2.64
N PRO A 567 -23.91 -10.02 2.41
CA PRO A 567 -24.42 -11.40 2.34
C PRO A 567 -23.94 -12.16 1.10
N ASP A 568 -23.53 -11.43 0.05
CA ASP A 568 -23.11 -11.95 -1.25
C ASP A 568 -21.59 -11.96 -1.45
N LEU A 569 -20.83 -11.63 -0.41
CA LEU A 569 -19.37 -11.64 -0.49
C LEU A 569 -18.84 -13.06 -0.70
N GLU A 570 -18.13 -13.25 -1.80
CA GLU A 570 -17.54 -14.53 -2.21
C GLU A 570 -16.03 -14.57 -1.97
N ASN A 571 -15.35 -13.45 -2.17
CA ASN A 571 -13.90 -13.34 -2.06
C ASN A 571 -13.48 -12.20 -1.12
N LEU A 572 -12.58 -12.52 -0.18
CA LEU A 572 -11.96 -11.53 0.69
C LEU A 572 -10.44 -11.64 0.59
N ILE A 573 -9.80 -10.61 0.04
CA ILE A 573 -8.36 -10.55 -0.20
C ILE A 573 -7.77 -9.47 0.70
N LEU A 574 -6.93 -9.89 1.64
CA LEU A 574 -6.25 -9.04 2.62
C LEU A 574 -4.74 -9.21 2.45
N THR A 575 -4.08 -8.24 1.82
CA THR A 575 -2.63 -8.31 1.60
C THR A 575 -1.92 -7.13 2.25
N GLU A 576 -0.90 -7.41 3.07
CA GLU A 576 -0.12 -6.42 3.83
C GLU A 576 -1.03 -5.50 4.69
N THR A 577 -2.09 -6.06 5.30
CA THR A 577 -3.01 -5.33 6.19
C THR A 577 -2.62 -5.47 7.66
N SER A 578 -3.23 -4.66 8.54
CA SER A 578 -2.99 -4.73 9.99
C SER A 578 -3.87 -5.78 10.70
N VAL A 579 -4.58 -6.62 9.95
CA VAL A 579 -5.53 -7.61 10.49
C VAL A 579 -4.79 -8.68 11.30
N THR A 580 -5.34 -9.00 12.47
CA THR A 580 -4.84 -10.01 13.41
C THR A 580 -5.79 -11.21 13.51
N ASP A 581 -5.41 -12.20 14.32
CA ASP A 581 -6.26 -13.35 14.63
C ASP A 581 -7.67 -12.96 15.09
N ALA A 582 -7.81 -11.87 15.86
CA ALA A 582 -9.12 -11.43 16.33
C ALA A 582 -10.03 -10.94 15.18
N GLY A 583 -9.45 -10.32 14.14
CA GLY A 583 -10.21 -9.79 13.02
C GLY A 583 -10.81 -10.86 12.12
N ILE A 584 -10.24 -12.07 12.10
CA ILE A 584 -10.69 -13.17 11.24
C ILE A 584 -11.70 -14.11 11.92
N ASP A 585 -12.02 -13.88 13.19
CA ASP A 585 -12.82 -14.79 14.02
C ASP A 585 -14.25 -14.98 13.54
N ASP A 586 -14.82 -13.90 13.01
CA ASP A 586 -16.19 -13.82 12.52
C ASP A 586 -16.31 -14.22 11.04
N ILE A 587 -15.20 -14.41 10.30
CA ILE A 587 -15.22 -14.79 8.88
C ILE A 587 -16.05 -16.06 8.63
N PRO A 588 -15.99 -17.12 9.46
CA PRO A 588 -16.82 -18.31 9.26
C PRO A 588 -18.33 -18.10 9.34
N SER A 589 -18.80 -16.93 9.80
CA SER A 589 -20.22 -16.58 9.78
C SER A 589 -20.71 -16.13 8.39
N MET A 590 -19.79 -15.90 7.43
CA MET A 590 -20.11 -15.42 6.08
C MET A 590 -20.51 -16.62 5.19
N PRO A 591 -21.77 -16.75 4.78
CA PRO A 591 -22.29 -17.99 4.19
C PRO A 591 -21.86 -18.24 2.74
N LYS A 592 -21.56 -17.17 1.98
CA LYS A 592 -21.17 -17.25 0.56
C LYS A 592 -19.67 -17.09 0.32
N LEU A 593 -18.87 -16.87 1.37
CA LEU A 593 -17.44 -16.68 1.23
C LEU A 593 -16.75 -18.01 0.87
N THR A 594 -16.23 -18.09 -0.35
CA THR A 594 -15.55 -19.27 -0.89
C THR A 594 -14.06 -19.04 -1.13
N GLY A 595 -13.62 -17.78 -1.15
CA GLY A 595 -12.21 -17.39 -1.25
C GLY A 595 -11.74 -16.48 -0.13
N LEU A 596 -10.63 -16.87 0.51
CA LEU A 596 -9.98 -16.09 1.56
C LEU A 596 -8.48 -16.03 1.30
N VAL A 597 -7.93 -14.83 1.09
CA VAL A 597 -6.50 -14.60 0.90
C VAL A 597 -5.98 -13.71 2.02
N LEU A 598 -5.04 -14.22 2.81
CA LEU A 598 -4.37 -13.59 3.93
C LEU A 598 -2.87 -13.55 3.62
N THR A 599 -2.41 -12.47 2.99
CA THR A 599 -1.00 -12.34 2.60
C THR A 599 -0.31 -11.31 3.46
N GLY A 600 0.77 -11.65 4.16
CA GLY A 600 1.53 -10.71 5.00
C GLY A 600 0.69 -9.99 6.08
N THR A 601 -0.39 -10.63 6.55
CA THR A 601 -1.20 -10.19 7.69
C THR A 601 -0.56 -10.61 9.01
N ARG A 602 -1.10 -10.16 10.14
CA ARG A 602 -0.63 -10.57 11.49
C ARG A 602 -1.37 -11.80 12.03
N THR A 603 -1.96 -12.60 11.14
CA THR A 603 -2.71 -13.81 11.48
C THR A 603 -1.78 -15.01 11.60
N THR A 604 -2.11 -15.96 12.48
CA THR A 604 -1.28 -17.12 12.77
C THR A 604 -1.81 -18.39 12.11
N PRO A 605 -0.94 -19.32 11.66
CA PRO A 605 -1.38 -20.59 11.07
C PRO A 605 -2.39 -21.38 11.94
N PRO A 606 -2.21 -21.52 13.27
CA PRO A 606 -3.18 -22.22 14.11
C PRO A 606 -4.58 -21.59 14.08
N ARG A 607 -4.66 -20.25 14.03
CA ARG A 607 -5.96 -19.56 13.94
C ARG A 607 -6.59 -19.71 12.58
N ILE A 608 -5.80 -19.57 11.51
CA ILE A 608 -6.25 -19.79 10.13
C ILE A 608 -6.81 -21.21 9.98
N SER A 609 -6.10 -22.24 10.45
CA SER A 609 -6.59 -23.62 10.45
C SER A 609 -7.93 -23.78 11.18
N ALA A 610 -8.09 -23.12 12.33
CA ALA A 610 -9.33 -23.19 13.11
C ALA A 610 -10.53 -22.55 12.40
N ILE A 611 -10.34 -21.41 11.72
CA ILE A 611 -11.42 -20.78 10.94
C ILE A 611 -11.72 -21.57 9.67
N VAL A 612 -10.69 -22.04 8.97
CA VAL A 612 -10.82 -22.80 7.72
C VAL A 612 -11.63 -24.05 8.00
N LYS A 613 -11.40 -24.79 9.10
CA LYS A 613 -12.23 -25.95 9.49
C LYS A 613 -13.73 -25.66 9.61
N ARG A 614 -14.13 -24.44 9.94
CA ARG A 614 -15.54 -24.01 10.06
C ARG A 614 -16.16 -23.54 8.73
N MET A 615 -15.40 -23.48 7.64
CA MET A 615 -15.84 -22.95 6.34
C MET A 615 -15.87 -24.04 5.25
N PRO A 616 -16.84 -24.97 5.23
CA PRO A 616 -16.85 -26.11 4.32
C PRO A 616 -16.89 -25.75 2.82
N ALA A 617 -17.43 -24.58 2.46
CA ALA A 617 -17.51 -24.10 1.08
C ALA A 617 -16.22 -23.41 0.58
N LEU A 618 -15.24 -23.18 1.47
CA LEU A 618 -13.98 -22.54 1.11
C LEU A 618 -13.16 -23.44 0.17
N HIS A 619 -12.94 -22.97 -1.06
CA HIS A 619 -12.19 -23.66 -2.11
C HIS A 619 -11.02 -22.83 -2.64
N THR A 620 -10.84 -21.60 -2.16
CA THR A 620 -9.67 -20.74 -2.38
C THR A 620 -9.09 -20.29 -1.04
N LEU A 621 -7.79 -20.51 -0.81
CA LEU A 621 -7.06 -20.07 0.37
C LEU A 621 -5.68 -19.54 -0.01
N GLY A 622 -5.36 -18.33 0.45
CA GLY A 622 -4.02 -17.76 0.35
C GLY A 622 -3.45 -17.43 1.73
N CYS A 623 -2.20 -17.81 1.96
CA CYS A 623 -1.41 -17.59 3.17
C CYS A 623 0.04 -17.19 2.79
N LEU A 624 0.21 -16.31 1.80
CA LEU A 624 1.54 -15.91 1.35
C LEU A 624 2.22 -15.00 2.38
N GLY A 625 3.51 -15.19 2.62
CA GLY A 625 4.23 -14.45 3.67
C GLY A 625 3.79 -14.78 5.12
N ILE A 626 2.97 -15.81 5.31
CA ILE A 626 2.67 -16.40 6.62
C ILE A 626 3.33 -17.77 6.66
N GLU A 627 4.30 -17.98 7.55
CA GLU A 627 5.06 -19.22 7.58
C GLU A 627 4.18 -20.39 8.04
N VAL A 628 3.82 -21.26 7.09
CA VAL A 628 3.08 -22.51 7.36
C VAL A 628 4.00 -23.74 7.29
N ASP A 629 3.54 -24.85 7.87
CA ASP A 629 4.26 -26.12 7.93
C ASP A 629 3.36 -27.30 7.48
N ASP A 630 3.92 -28.51 7.47
CA ASP A 630 3.18 -29.74 7.12
C ASP A 630 1.98 -29.99 8.03
N GLY A 631 2.03 -29.55 9.29
CA GLY A 631 0.92 -29.67 10.25
C GLY A 631 -0.24 -28.75 9.90
N PHE A 632 0.05 -27.53 9.42
CA PHE A 632 -0.95 -26.65 8.84
C PHE A 632 -1.61 -27.31 7.63
N ILE A 633 -0.82 -27.86 6.69
CA ILE A 633 -1.34 -28.55 5.51
C ILE A 633 -2.25 -29.70 5.92
N ASP A 634 -1.81 -30.58 6.83
CA ASP A 634 -2.62 -31.71 7.33
C ASP A 634 -3.96 -31.22 7.92
N SER A 635 -3.94 -30.10 8.64
CA SER A 635 -5.15 -29.52 9.24
C SER A 635 -6.19 -29.03 8.23
N ILE A 636 -5.77 -28.72 7.00
CA ILE A 636 -6.62 -28.26 5.90
C ILE A 636 -6.75 -29.30 4.77
N ALA A 637 -6.08 -30.44 4.90
CA ALA A 637 -5.95 -31.44 3.85
C ALA A 637 -7.31 -32.06 3.50
N SER A 638 -8.23 -32.20 4.45
CA SER A 638 -9.57 -32.79 4.24
C SER A 638 -10.48 -32.03 3.27
N ARG A 639 -10.00 -30.94 2.69
CA ARG A 639 -10.75 -30.01 1.83
C ARG A 639 -10.48 -30.24 0.36
N LYS A 640 -11.50 -30.01 -0.47
CA LYS A 640 -11.38 -30.01 -1.92
C LYS A 640 -11.10 -28.58 -2.40
N TRP A 641 -9.83 -28.31 -2.69
CA TRP A 641 -9.41 -27.06 -3.30
C TRP A 641 -9.70 -27.12 -4.80
N SER A 642 -10.52 -26.20 -5.30
CA SER A 642 -10.82 -26.05 -6.73
C SER A 642 -10.42 -24.70 -7.32
N GLY A 643 -10.25 -23.68 -6.47
CA GLY A 643 -9.75 -22.38 -6.86
C GLY A 643 -8.24 -22.27 -6.66
N PHE A 644 -7.81 -21.35 -5.81
CA PHE A 644 -6.39 -21.08 -5.59
C PHE A 644 -5.93 -21.56 -4.21
N LEU A 645 -4.76 -22.21 -4.16
CA LEU A 645 -4.09 -22.56 -2.92
C LEU A 645 -2.70 -21.95 -2.93
N TRP A 646 -2.51 -20.86 -2.18
CA TRP A 646 -1.24 -20.13 -2.12
C TRP A 646 -0.63 -20.22 -0.72
N LEU A 647 0.52 -20.86 -0.59
CA LEU A 647 1.17 -21.10 0.69
C LEU A 647 2.65 -20.73 0.60
N THR A 648 3.15 -20.06 1.63
CA THR A 648 4.59 -19.83 1.84
C THR A 648 5.04 -20.59 3.07
N GLY A 649 6.14 -21.35 3.02
CA GLY A 649 6.59 -22.04 4.21
C GLY A 649 7.88 -22.81 4.06
N SER A 650 8.94 -22.32 4.69
CA SER A 650 10.24 -22.99 4.79
C SER A 650 10.22 -24.31 5.56
N ARG A 651 9.07 -24.69 6.12
CA ARG A 651 8.84 -25.95 6.82
C ARG A 651 7.81 -26.84 6.14
N ILE A 652 7.37 -26.49 4.92
CA ILE A 652 6.64 -27.42 4.06
C ILE A 652 7.65 -28.37 3.42
N THR A 653 7.48 -29.67 3.64
CA THR A 653 8.33 -30.72 3.07
C THR A 653 7.57 -31.55 2.04
N ASN A 654 8.21 -32.60 1.51
CA ASN A 654 7.56 -33.59 0.65
C ASN A 654 6.33 -34.25 1.32
N LEU A 655 6.29 -34.34 2.65
CA LEU A 655 5.12 -34.82 3.38
C LEU A 655 3.93 -33.86 3.22
N GLY A 656 4.17 -32.55 3.29
CA GLY A 656 3.17 -31.53 2.99
C GLY A 656 2.69 -31.63 1.55
N ALA A 657 3.60 -31.75 0.58
CA ALA A 657 3.26 -31.94 -0.83
C ALA A 657 2.36 -33.17 -1.03
N PHE A 658 2.69 -34.30 -0.40
CA PHE A 658 1.86 -35.50 -0.40
C PHE A 658 0.48 -35.27 0.26
N ASN A 659 0.43 -34.57 1.38
CA ASN A 659 -0.82 -34.34 2.13
C ASN A 659 -1.79 -33.41 1.38
N ILE A 660 -1.30 -32.44 0.60
CA ILE A 660 -2.12 -31.60 -0.31
C ILE A 660 -2.93 -32.49 -1.27
N VAL A 661 -2.31 -33.57 -1.76
CA VAL A 661 -2.93 -34.52 -2.70
C VAL A 661 -3.83 -35.51 -1.98
N ARG A 662 -3.37 -36.05 -0.84
CA ARG A 662 -4.03 -37.13 -0.09
C ARG A 662 -5.35 -36.69 0.53
N GLY A 663 -5.38 -35.53 1.19
CA GLY A 663 -6.53 -35.15 1.99
C GLY A 663 -7.82 -34.90 1.18
N ALA A 664 -7.69 -34.75 -0.14
CA ALA A 664 -8.79 -34.42 -1.02
C ALA A 664 -9.38 -35.61 -1.79
N GLY A 665 -8.92 -36.84 -1.53
CA GLY A 665 -9.45 -38.04 -2.19
C GLY A 665 -9.26 -38.04 -3.71
N PHE A 666 -8.26 -37.31 -4.21
CA PHE A 666 -7.98 -37.17 -5.63
C PHE A 666 -7.29 -38.44 -6.15
N PRO A 667 -7.90 -39.20 -7.09
CA PRO A 667 -7.07 -39.89 -8.07
C PRO A 667 -6.36 -38.80 -8.91
N HIS A 668 -5.11 -39.04 -9.29
CA HIS A 668 -4.27 -38.14 -10.07
C HIS A 668 -5.06 -37.38 -11.16
N GLY A 669 -5.29 -36.08 -10.98
CA GLY A 669 -6.09 -35.26 -11.86
C GLY A 669 -6.06 -33.78 -11.48
N LYS A 670 -6.16 -32.90 -12.49
CA LYS A 670 -6.15 -31.44 -12.35
C LYS A 670 -7.38 -30.99 -11.58
N CYS A 671 -7.18 -30.53 -10.35
CA CYS A 671 -8.25 -30.18 -9.44
C CYS A 671 -8.09 -28.80 -8.85
N ILE A 672 -6.87 -28.30 -8.68
CA ILE A 672 -6.58 -26.97 -8.16
C ILE A 672 -6.35 -26.03 -9.35
N GLY A 673 -7.08 -24.91 -9.41
CA GLY A 673 -6.91 -23.89 -10.45
C GLY A 673 -5.52 -23.26 -10.46
N TRP A 674 -4.97 -22.97 -9.28
CA TRP A 674 -3.60 -22.47 -9.11
C TRP A 674 -2.99 -22.94 -7.78
N LEU A 675 -1.83 -23.59 -7.84
CA LEU A 675 -1.08 -24.02 -6.66
C LEU A 675 0.20 -23.21 -6.54
N THR A 676 0.42 -22.59 -5.39
CA THR A 676 1.66 -21.85 -5.06
C THR A 676 2.23 -22.36 -3.77
N LEU A 677 3.48 -22.80 -3.83
CA LEU A 677 4.27 -23.33 -2.72
C LEU A 677 5.63 -22.62 -2.72
N GLU A 678 5.67 -21.45 -2.09
CA GLU A 678 6.87 -20.58 -2.08
C GLU A 678 7.80 -20.89 -0.91
N ASN A 679 9.10 -20.84 -1.20
CA ASN A 679 10.20 -20.99 -0.24
C ASN A 679 10.04 -22.27 0.60
N THR A 680 9.79 -23.41 -0.05
CA THR A 680 9.54 -24.70 0.62
C THR A 680 10.76 -25.62 0.58
N GLN A 681 10.73 -26.69 1.39
CA GLN A 681 11.72 -27.78 1.37
C GLN A 681 11.31 -28.90 0.40
N ILE A 682 10.45 -28.61 -0.58
CA ILE A 682 10.01 -29.58 -1.58
C ILE A 682 11.15 -29.80 -2.57
N ASP A 683 11.50 -31.07 -2.75
CA ASP A 683 12.47 -31.52 -3.76
C ASP A 683 11.75 -32.31 -4.88
N ASP A 684 12.54 -32.93 -5.76
CA ASP A 684 12.05 -33.71 -6.89
C ASP A 684 11.06 -34.83 -6.49
N SER A 685 11.22 -35.44 -5.31
CA SER A 685 10.29 -36.47 -4.82
C SER A 685 8.95 -35.87 -4.41
N GLY A 686 8.96 -34.69 -3.81
CA GLY A 686 7.73 -33.97 -3.49
C GLY A 686 7.01 -33.48 -4.76
N LEU A 687 7.77 -33.12 -5.79
CA LEU A 687 7.23 -32.70 -7.09
C LEU A 687 6.42 -33.81 -7.77
N GLU A 688 6.84 -35.07 -7.66
CA GLU A 688 6.08 -36.23 -8.16
C GLU A 688 4.65 -36.31 -7.59
N HIS A 689 4.44 -35.80 -6.37
CA HIS A 689 3.11 -35.78 -5.77
C HIS A 689 2.21 -34.70 -6.37
N ILE A 690 2.76 -33.52 -6.67
CA ILE A 690 1.98 -32.32 -7.00
C ILE A 690 1.98 -31.95 -8.49
N CYS A 691 2.79 -32.59 -9.34
CA CYS A 691 2.88 -32.23 -10.76
C CYS A 691 1.54 -32.36 -11.53
N GLY A 692 0.63 -33.21 -11.06
CA GLY A 692 -0.66 -33.49 -11.71
C GLY A 692 -1.87 -32.79 -11.12
N VAL A 693 -1.72 -31.98 -10.07
CA VAL A 693 -2.88 -31.40 -9.37
C VAL A 693 -3.32 -30.05 -9.89
N ALA A 694 -2.47 -29.33 -10.62
CA ALA A 694 -2.76 -27.99 -11.15
C ALA A 694 -2.07 -27.72 -12.49
N ASP A 695 -2.67 -26.82 -13.29
CA ASP A 695 -2.09 -26.33 -14.54
C ASP A 695 -1.23 -25.09 -14.36
N ASN A 696 -1.46 -24.39 -13.24
CA ASN A 696 -0.67 -23.25 -12.83
C ASN A 696 0.03 -23.61 -11.53
N LEU A 697 1.35 -23.69 -11.59
CA LEU A 697 2.17 -24.15 -10.49
C LEU A 697 3.30 -23.16 -10.22
N CYS A 698 3.38 -22.67 -8.99
CA CYS A 698 4.49 -21.86 -8.51
C CYS A 698 5.24 -22.62 -7.41
N LEU A 699 6.53 -22.83 -7.64
CA LEU A 699 7.49 -23.52 -6.78
C LEU A 699 8.72 -22.63 -6.54
N THR A 700 8.51 -21.32 -6.52
CA THR A 700 9.60 -20.35 -6.34
C THR A 700 10.33 -20.62 -5.03
N GLY A 701 11.65 -20.76 -5.10
CA GLY A 701 12.51 -21.06 -3.95
C GLY A 701 12.42 -22.50 -3.42
N ALA A 702 11.82 -23.44 -4.16
CA ALA A 702 11.86 -24.87 -3.84
C ALA A 702 13.20 -25.52 -4.26
N HIS A 703 13.47 -26.73 -3.76
CA HIS A 703 14.72 -27.47 -4.00
C HIS A 703 14.62 -28.40 -5.22
N ILE A 704 14.06 -27.91 -6.31
CA ILE A 704 13.88 -28.68 -7.55
C ILE A 704 15.16 -28.65 -8.39
N THR A 705 15.52 -29.81 -8.96
CA THR A 705 16.66 -29.97 -9.87
C THR A 705 16.22 -30.21 -11.32
N ASP A 706 17.18 -30.18 -12.25
CA ASP A 706 16.92 -30.43 -13.67
C ASP A 706 16.24 -31.79 -13.89
N ASP A 707 16.67 -32.83 -13.18
CA ASP A 707 16.12 -34.18 -13.27
C ASP A 707 14.65 -34.23 -12.83
N GLY A 708 14.30 -33.47 -11.78
CA GLY A 708 12.94 -33.35 -11.26
C GLY A 708 11.93 -32.87 -12.29
N LEU A 709 12.33 -32.04 -13.26
CA LEU A 709 11.44 -31.57 -14.32
C LEU A 709 10.94 -32.68 -15.26
N THR A 710 11.55 -33.87 -15.22
CA THR A 710 11.13 -35.05 -15.99
C THR A 710 9.69 -35.46 -15.68
N VAL A 711 9.21 -35.20 -14.47
CA VAL A 711 7.83 -35.52 -14.03
C VAL A 711 6.77 -34.83 -14.89
N PHE A 712 7.11 -33.71 -15.54
CA PHE A 712 6.20 -32.98 -16.42
C PHE A 712 6.14 -33.54 -17.85
N SER A 713 7.00 -34.49 -18.20
CA SER A 713 7.08 -35.03 -19.56
C SER A 713 5.72 -35.52 -20.07
N GLY A 714 5.31 -35.01 -21.23
CA GLY A 714 4.01 -35.33 -21.83
C GLY A 714 2.78 -34.67 -21.18
N MET A 715 2.96 -33.80 -20.19
CA MET A 715 1.89 -33.01 -19.55
C MET A 715 1.64 -31.69 -20.30
N SER A 716 0.49 -31.07 -20.06
CA SER A 716 0.18 -29.72 -20.51
C SER A 716 0.02 -28.83 -19.30
N LEU A 717 0.85 -27.79 -19.21
CA LEU A 717 0.80 -26.77 -18.18
C LEU A 717 0.30 -25.46 -18.80
N ASN A 718 -0.33 -24.61 -18.01
CA ASN A 718 -0.61 -23.24 -18.41
C ASN A 718 0.54 -22.31 -17.96
N SER A 719 0.91 -22.37 -16.67
CA SER A 719 1.95 -21.53 -16.08
C SER A 719 2.84 -22.36 -15.15
N LEU A 720 4.16 -22.23 -15.27
CA LEU A 720 5.14 -22.81 -14.35
C LEU A 720 6.10 -21.73 -13.85
N GLN A 721 6.11 -21.52 -12.53
CA GLN A 721 7.03 -20.59 -11.88
C GLN A 721 8.01 -21.38 -11.02
N ILE A 722 9.29 -21.34 -11.40
CA ILE A 722 10.38 -22.07 -10.75
C ILE A 722 11.54 -21.11 -10.49
N ALA A 723 11.21 -19.86 -10.17
CA ALA A 723 12.20 -18.84 -9.83
C ALA A 723 13.00 -19.24 -8.58
N ASN A 724 14.24 -18.80 -8.49
CA ASN A 724 15.17 -19.07 -7.38
C ASN A 724 15.39 -20.57 -7.09
N THR A 725 15.38 -21.40 -8.15
CA THR A 725 15.67 -22.83 -8.08
C THR A 725 17.03 -23.15 -8.73
N ALA A 726 17.50 -24.39 -8.62
CA ALA A 726 18.79 -24.80 -9.16
C ALA A 726 18.78 -25.10 -10.68
N ILE A 727 17.65 -24.84 -11.35
CA ILE A 727 17.40 -25.20 -12.75
C ILE A 727 18.38 -24.52 -13.70
N SER A 728 18.88 -25.27 -14.68
CA SER A 728 19.82 -24.84 -15.71
C SER A 728 19.24 -25.03 -17.12
N ASP A 729 20.05 -24.73 -18.15
CA ASP A 729 19.68 -24.97 -19.55
C ASP A 729 19.29 -26.44 -19.81
N GLU A 730 19.90 -27.38 -19.08
CA GLU A 730 19.56 -28.81 -19.16
C GLU A 730 18.14 -29.08 -18.66
N GLY A 731 17.72 -28.42 -17.58
CA GLY A 731 16.35 -28.47 -17.09
C GLY A 731 15.34 -27.94 -18.11
N LEU A 732 15.66 -26.86 -18.82
CA LEU A 732 14.81 -26.39 -19.93
C LEU A 732 14.73 -27.40 -21.08
N ARG A 733 15.84 -28.07 -21.40
CA ARG A 733 15.86 -29.14 -22.41
C ARG A 733 14.94 -30.31 -22.02
N ILE A 734 14.96 -30.69 -20.73
CA ILE A 734 14.07 -31.71 -20.16
C ILE A 734 12.61 -31.25 -20.21
N LEU A 735 12.33 -30.03 -19.75
CA LEU A 735 11.02 -29.38 -19.80
C LEU A 735 10.51 -29.24 -21.25
N GLY A 736 11.42 -29.23 -22.23
CA GLY A 736 11.09 -29.35 -23.65
C GLY A 736 10.09 -30.47 -23.95
N ASN A 737 10.10 -31.57 -23.18
CA ASN A 737 9.26 -32.74 -23.42
C ASN A 737 7.79 -32.61 -22.96
N ILE A 738 7.37 -31.45 -22.47
CA ILE A 738 5.95 -31.17 -22.23
C ILE A 738 5.18 -30.98 -23.54
N LYS A 739 3.85 -31.08 -23.49
CA LYS A 739 2.97 -30.89 -24.65
C LYS A 739 2.67 -29.42 -24.94
N ALA A 740 2.45 -28.62 -23.89
CA ALA A 740 2.11 -27.21 -24.01
C ALA A 740 2.46 -26.47 -22.72
N ILE A 741 2.84 -25.20 -22.88
CA ILE A 741 3.04 -24.21 -21.81
C ILE A 741 2.80 -22.81 -22.39
N ASN A 742 2.13 -21.95 -21.62
CA ASN A 742 1.85 -20.57 -22.03
C ASN A 742 2.75 -19.56 -21.31
N GLU A 743 3.19 -19.87 -20.08
CA GLU A 743 3.98 -18.96 -19.27
C GLU A 743 5.03 -19.72 -18.44
N LEU A 744 6.24 -19.15 -18.35
CA LEU A 744 7.37 -19.71 -17.61
C LEU A 744 8.15 -18.61 -16.88
N MET A 745 8.30 -18.70 -15.56
CA MET A 745 9.07 -17.75 -14.74
C MET A 745 10.37 -18.40 -14.24
N LEU A 746 11.51 -17.82 -14.61
CA LEU A 746 12.86 -18.38 -14.43
C LEU A 746 13.81 -17.46 -13.66
N SER A 747 13.32 -16.38 -13.05
CA SER A 747 14.13 -15.44 -12.29
C SER A 747 15.01 -16.13 -11.26
N GLY A 748 16.31 -15.79 -11.19
CA GLY A 748 17.23 -16.39 -10.23
C GLY A 748 17.58 -17.87 -10.45
N THR A 749 17.25 -18.44 -11.62
CA THR A 749 17.75 -19.76 -12.05
C THR A 749 19.13 -19.64 -12.72
N LYS A 750 19.74 -20.79 -13.08
CA LYS A 750 21.01 -20.85 -13.83
C LYS A 750 20.80 -20.89 -15.35
N VAL A 751 19.59 -20.65 -15.82
CA VAL A 751 19.24 -20.67 -17.24
C VAL A 751 19.85 -19.48 -17.98
N THR A 752 20.56 -19.74 -19.07
CA THR A 752 21.20 -18.74 -19.93
C THR A 752 20.28 -18.26 -21.05
N ASP A 753 20.66 -17.17 -21.73
CA ASP A 753 19.90 -16.66 -22.88
C ASP A 753 19.85 -17.68 -24.03
N ALA A 754 20.90 -18.50 -24.15
CA ALA A 754 20.96 -19.56 -25.14
C ALA A 754 19.95 -20.68 -24.83
N GLY A 755 19.85 -21.12 -23.57
CA GLY A 755 18.85 -22.10 -23.15
C GLY A 755 17.41 -21.60 -23.35
N ILE A 756 17.16 -20.32 -23.06
CA ILE A 756 15.87 -19.67 -23.35
C ILE A 756 15.57 -19.69 -24.86
N ALA A 757 16.53 -19.29 -25.69
CA ALA A 757 16.34 -19.28 -27.15
C ALA A 757 16.04 -20.68 -27.70
N GLU A 758 16.71 -21.71 -27.19
CA GLU A 758 16.44 -23.11 -27.55
C GLU A 758 15.03 -23.55 -27.14
N PHE A 759 14.62 -23.23 -25.91
CA PHE A 759 13.28 -23.54 -25.42
C PHE A 759 12.18 -22.79 -26.20
N GLN A 760 12.38 -21.50 -26.45
CA GLN A 760 11.45 -20.65 -27.22
C GLN A 760 11.30 -21.13 -28.67
N ALA A 761 12.34 -21.74 -29.26
CA ALA A 761 12.23 -22.35 -30.59
C ALA A 761 11.22 -23.50 -30.63
N ARG A 762 11.03 -24.21 -29.51
CA ARG A 762 10.03 -25.27 -29.36
C ARG A 762 8.66 -24.74 -28.93
N PHE A 763 8.62 -23.70 -28.12
CA PHE A 763 7.40 -23.05 -27.63
C PHE A 763 7.38 -21.55 -27.96
N PRO A 764 7.14 -21.17 -29.23
CA PRO A 764 7.29 -19.77 -29.68
C PRO A 764 6.32 -18.80 -29.00
N ASN A 765 5.17 -19.29 -28.56
CA ASN A 765 4.12 -18.48 -27.91
C ASN A 765 4.22 -18.48 -26.38
N CYS A 766 5.17 -19.20 -25.78
CA CYS A 766 5.36 -19.20 -24.34
C CYS A 766 5.96 -17.85 -23.88
N ARG A 767 5.34 -17.21 -22.90
CA ARG A 767 5.87 -15.99 -22.27
C ARG A 767 6.89 -16.36 -21.21
N ILE A 768 8.14 -15.97 -21.41
CA ILE A 768 9.23 -16.27 -20.48
C ILE A 768 9.60 -15.01 -19.69
N HIS A 769 9.58 -15.13 -18.37
CA HIS A 769 9.89 -14.06 -17.43
C HIS A 769 11.22 -14.36 -16.72
N ARG A 770 12.06 -13.33 -16.63
CA ARG A 770 13.42 -13.39 -16.06
C ARG A 770 13.59 -12.44 -14.90
#